data_AF-A0A1T2KV81-F1
#
_entry.id   AF-A0A1T2KV81-F1
#
_cell.length_a   1.000
_cell.length_b   1.000
_cell.length_c   1.000
_cell.angle_alpha   90.00
_cell.angle_beta   90.00
_cell.angle_gamma   90.00
#
_symmetry.space_group_name_H-M   'P 1'
#
loop_
_entity.id
_entity.type
_entity.pdbx_description
1 polymer ?
#
loop_
_entity_poly.entity_id
_entity_poly.type
_entity_poly.pdbx_seq_one_letter_code
_entity_poly.pdbx_strand_id
1 'polypeptide(L)'
;MIPRSFAVSEWAYFLARIFERLEIPVHVDNVRDSDLIEAQPDFNIDSCAPHIGAVDQFRRLAAEPHGMILALQIDTLPTDGKSRGLTCTTNQGGVAVAGNLAKLANPQARIHLTHLSLECLEAGYICDQLSGRLEPLFNYYGVAPRPSELEKIIQEALEDRQRLRSEVANLAADLAEEALADGRQVALVVGREYILNPGIYDSHIQRLLRDKQMAAIPSYVLDIELDKDYSQIYWRNPHFILSLMSAVAQRQLHKRLHQPRLSEIFRRIEEDPAEPLIPVVQISTFSCGPDSIIAHYVVEIMRQRPFLLIQSDAVIKELAHLENRVNTYVKQLQQGLHSKLHIDGEGHFDVRTLNGLTSQEPLNRETDVIYFPTLSDNRPLSAVFRGAGYTCIDNYDDESYSVEELVKEGRKVAGDAVCAPLASIYADLARGVDDFARRKQNNDPLVAGKKRLLFFDSQGSGPCRQGQYPNAHKVLFYHSAGGQNVNEEACNALPSGGLFQLLIANEDEGYDAGFEEWLLLRSYQGVILQGVLRDLMFQGGVACQDYDEYKRFINNYYRLKAEIYRLLESFRGPGPVGRRLLKMLGDDNRLAATVKYFLYRIHAHEFKRFASKWKVQHPLPGDPLNIWISGEGYMRVAQSEDIFRILLSTLGY
;
A
#
# COMPACT_ATOMS: atom_id res chain seq x y z
N MET A 1 -24.37 -5.23 -18.77
CA MET A 1 -23.46 -4.08 -18.74
C MET A 1 -22.21 -4.47 -17.98
N ILE A 2 -21.03 -4.28 -18.58
CA ILE A 2 -19.72 -4.40 -17.92
C ILE A 2 -19.15 -2.97 -17.81
N PRO A 3 -19.17 -2.36 -16.62
CA PRO A 3 -18.51 -1.08 -16.40
C PRO A 3 -16.99 -1.29 -16.44
N ARG A 4 -16.30 -0.65 -17.39
CA ARG A 4 -14.85 -0.79 -17.52
C ARG A 4 -14.13 -0.31 -16.25
N SER A 5 -14.61 0.74 -15.57
CA SER A 5 -14.12 1.18 -14.24
C SER A 5 -12.63 0.85 -13.96
N PHE A 6 -12.36 -0.11 -13.05
CA PHE A 6 -11.03 -0.64 -12.77
C PHE A 6 -10.71 -1.94 -13.53
N ALA A 7 -11.68 -2.51 -14.25
CA ALA A 7 -11.46 -3.59 -15.18
C ALA A 7 -10.61 -3.09 -16.36
N VAL A 8 -9.35 -3.53 -16.37
CA VAL A 8 -8.41 -3.39 -17.50
C VAL A 8 -9.12 -3.85 -18.78
N SER A 9 -8.92 -3.17 -19.92
CA SER A 9 -9.72 -3.39 -21.14
C SER A 9 -9.64 -4.83 -21.64
N GLU A 10 -8.50 -5.48 -21.48
CA GLU A 10 -8.34 -6.90 -21.84
C GLU A 10 -9.26 -7.82 -21.02
N TRP A 11 -9.52 -7.50 -19.76
CA TRP A 11 -10.39 -8.30 -18.88
C TRP A 11 -11.86 -8.00 -19.10
N ALA A 12 -12.21 -6.74 -19.38
CA ALA A 12 -13.55 -6.39 -19.83
C ALA A 12 -13.87 -7.08 -21.17
N TYR A 13 -12.90 -7.12 -22.09
CA TYR A 13 -13.01 -7.84 -23.36
C TYR A 13 -13.15 -9.35 -23.14
N PHE A 14 -12.29 -9.95 -22.34
CA PHE A 14 -12.37 -11.38 -21.97
C PHE A 14 -13.76 -11.78 -21.47
N LEU A 15 -14.33 -11.02 -20.53
CA LEU A 15 -15.68 -11.29 -20.00
C LEU A 15 -16.77 -11.07 -21.04
N ALA A 16 -16.65 -10.04 -21.88
CA ALA A 16 -17.57 -9.83 -22.99
C ALA A 16 -17.58 -11.03 -23.95
N ARG A 17 -16.40 -11.57 -24.28
CA ARG A 17 -16.26 -12.74 -25.15
C ARG A 17 -16.84 -14.03 -24.57
N ILE A 18 -16.89 -14.16 -23.23
CA ILE A 18 -17.63 -15.24 -22.55
C ILE A 18 -19.13 -15.05 -22.76
N PHE A 19 -19.66 -13.85 -22.49
CA PHE A 19 -21.09 -13.59 -22.58
C PHE A 19 -21.63 -13.66 -24.00
N GLU A 20 -20.89 -13.16 -25.00
CA GLU A 20 -21.27 -13.27 -26.41
C GLU A 20 -21.42 -14.72 -26.86
N ARG A 21 -20.54 -15.62 -26.40
CA ARG A 21 -20.62 -17.06 -26.70
C ARG A 21 -21.76 -17.78 -26.00
N LEU A 22 -22.21 -17.23 -24.87
CA LEU A 22 -23.40 -17.69 -24.16
C LEU A 22 -24.69 -17.04 -24.68
N GLU A 23 -24.60 -16.26 -25.77
CA GLU A 23 -25.72 -15.49 -26.36
C GLU A 23 -26.34 -14.48 -25.37
N ILE A 24 -25.57 -14.05 -24.36
CA ILE A 24 -25.98 -13.05 -23.38
C ILE A 24 -25.65 -11.66 -23.94
N PRO A 25 -26.63 -10.74 -24.06
CA PRO A 25 -26.37 -9.38 -24.51
C PRO A 25 -25.37 -8.67 -23.59
N VAL A 26 -24.26 -8.22 -24.18
CA VAL A 26 -23.21 -7.52 -23.46
C VAL A 26 -22.95 -6.13 -24.05
N HIS A 27 -22.68 -5.19 -23.15
CA HIS A 27 -22.21 -3.86 -23.49
C HIS A 27 -21.15 -3.48 -22.47
N VAL A 28 -19.96 -3.11 -22.96
CA VAL A 28 -18.84 -2.61 -22.16
C VAL A 28 -18.88 -1.09 -22.19
N ASP A 29 -19.09 -0.46 -21.03
CA ASP A 29 -19.19 1.00 -20.91
C ASP A 29 -17.90 1.59 -20.34
N ASN A 30 -17.51 2.75 -20.87
CA ASN A 30 -16.37 3.52 -20.37
C ASN A 30 -16.83 4.65 -19.47
N VAL A 31 -15.96 5.00 -18.50
CA VAL A 31 -16.12 6.24 -17.73
C VAL A 31 -16.05 7.43 -18.69
N ARG A 32 -16.90 8.43 -18.45
CA ARG A 32 -17.00 9.68 -19.20
C ARG A 32 -16.47 10.85 -18.38
N ASP A 33 -16.11 11.96 -19.04
CA ASP A 33 -15.71 13.20 -18.34
C ASP A 33 -16.81 13.69 -17.37
N SER A 34 -18.09 13.54 -17.74
CA SER A 34 -19.23 13.87 -16.87
C SER A 34 -19.25 13.06 -15.58
N ASP A 35 -18.83 11.80 -15.64
CA ASP A 35 -18.89 10.89 -14.49
C ASP A 35 -17.98 11.38 -13.35
N LEU A 36 -16.87 12.05 -13.69
CA LEU A 36 -15.96 12.62 -12.68
C LEU A 36 -16.56 13.85 -11.99
N ILE A 37 -17.17 14.74 -12.77
CA ILE A 37 -17.74 16.00 -12.27
C ILE A 37 -18.92 15.71 -11.35
N GLU A 38 -19.79 14.78 -11.75
CA GLU A 38 -21.03 14.47 -11.05
C GLU A 38 -20.82 13.66 -9.77
N ALA A 39 -19.77 12.85 -9.67
CA ALA A 39 -19.43 12.11 -8.43
C ALA A 39 -18.57 12.94 -7.46
N GLN A 40 -17.86 13.97 -7.90
CA GLN A 40 -16.95 14.74 -7.04
C GLN A 40 -17.59 15.20 -5.71
N PRO A 41 -18.84 15.70 -5.67
CA PRO A 41 -19.47 16.14 -4.42
C PRO A 41 -19.77 15.01 -3.42
N ASP A 42 -19.80 13.75 -3.88
CA ASP A 42 -20.09 12.59 -3.02
C ASP A 42 -18.89 12.17 -2.17
N PHE A 43 -17.70 12.73 -2.43
CA PHE A 43 -16.46 12.41 -1.75
C PHE A 43 -16.03 13.49 -0.76
N ASN A 44 -16.27 13.24 0.53
CA ASN A 44 -15.74 14.03 1.65
C ASN A 44 -14.37 13.54 2.15
N ILE A 45 -13.81 12.53 1.49
CA ILE A 45 -12.49 11.96 1.75
C ILE A 45 -11.74 11.84 0.44
N ASP A 46 -10.42 12.01 0.48
CA ASP A 46 -9.58 11.91 -0.71
C ASP A 46 -9.67 10.51 -1.32
N SER A 47 -10.09 10.44 -2.59
CA SER A 47 -10.11 9.22 -3.39
C SER A 47 -9.44 9.44 -4.73
N CYS A 48 -8.92 8.39 -5.34
CA CYS A 48 -8.31 8.52 -6.66
C CYS A 48 -9.39 8.78 -7.73
N ALA A 49 -9.08 9.59 -8.73
CA ALA A 49 -10.00 9.93 -9.81
C ALA A 49 -10.66 8.70 -10.48
N PRO A 50 -9.98 7.55 -10.71
CA PRO A 50 -10.62 6.36 -11.25
C PRO A 50 -11.77 5.83 -10.39
N HIS A 51 -11.70 5.98 -9.07
CA HIS A 51 -12.80 5.60 -8.18
C HIS A 51 -13.97 6.55 -8.27
N ILE A 52 -13.69 7.85 -8.31
CA ILE A 52 -14.72 8.90 -8.45
C ILE A 52 -15.50 8.66 -9.75
N GLY A 53 -14.78 8.48 -10.86
CA GLY A 53 -15.40 8.15 -12.15
C GLY A 53 -16.17 6.83 -12.13
N ALA A 54 -15.68 5.81 -11.42
CA ALA A 54 -16.43 4.57 -11.24
C ALA A 54 -17.75 4.77 -10.47
N VAL A 55 -17.78 5.61 -9.43
CA VAL A 55 -19.01 5.86 -8.66
C VAL A 55 -20.12 6.41 -9.55
N ASP A 56 -19.87 7.45 -10.33
CA ASP A 56 -20.92 7.97 -11.21
C ASP A 56 -21.15 7.10 -12.44
N GLN A 57 -20.14 6.40 -12.96
CA GLN A 57 -20.37 5.42 -14.03
C GLN A 57 -21.44 4.40 -13.62
N PHE A 58 -21.35 3.86 -12.39
CA PHE A 58 -22.35 2.94 -11.88
C PHE A 58 -23.71 3.62 -11.68
N ARG A 59 -23.74 4.86 -11.17
CA ARG A 59 -24.98 5.64 -10.98
C ARG A 59 -25.69 5.92 -12.31
N ARG A 60 -24.95 6.34 -13.33
CA ARG A 60 -25.43 6.57 -14.71
C ARG A 60 -25.99 5.29 -15.32
N LEU A 61 -25.24 4.19 -15.27
CA LEU A 61 -25.71 2.90 -15.80
C LEU A 61 -26.95 2.38 -15.06
N ALA A 62 -27.04 2.63 -13.75
CA ALA A 62 -28.19 2.27 -12.93
C ALA A 62 -29.45 3.09 -13.23
N ALA A 63 -29.30 4.32 -13.74
CA ALA A 63 -30.41 5.19 -14.10
C ALA A 63 -30.99 4.89 -15.50
N GLU A 64 -30.21 4.26 -16.39
CA GLU A 64 -30.65 3.88 -17.73
C GLU A 64 -31.29 2.47 -17.74
N PRO A 65 -32.15 2.13 -18.73
CA PRO A 65 -32.63 0.78 -18.90
C PRO A 65 -31.47 -0.22 -19.08
N HIS A 66 -31.38 -1.20 -18.18
CA HIS A 66 -30.31 -2.20 -18.19
C HIS A 66 -30.83 -3.60 -17.84
N GLY A 67 -30.10 -4.62 -18.32
CA GLY A 67 -30.26 -6.00 -17.86
C GLY A 67 -29.67 -6.15 -16.46
N MET A 68 -28.42 -6.61 -16.39
CA MET A 68 -27.61 -6.62 -15.16
C MET A 68 -26.33 -5.79 -15.33
N ILE A 69 -25.93 -5.09 -14.28
CA ILE A 69 -24.66 -4.36 -14.17
C ILE A 69 -23.70 -5.21 -13.36
N LEU A 70 -22.58 -5.60 -13.98
CA LEU A 70 -21.57 -6.43 -13.33
C LEU A 70 -20.60 -5.57 -12.53
N ALA A 71 -20.74 -5.56 -11.21
CA ALA A 71 -19.78 -4.96 -10.29
C ALA A 71 -18.65 -5.97 -10.00
N LEU A 72 -17.67 -6.05 -10.90
CA LEU A 72 -16.56 -7.01 -10.78
C LEU A 72 -15.38 -6.45 -9.99
N GLN A 73 -14.99 -7.16 -8.94
CA GLN A 73 -13.78 -6.92 -8.15
C GLN A 73 -12.68 -7.88 -8.64
N ILE A 74 -11.67 -7.37 -9.33
CA ILE A 74 -10.51 -8.19 -9.72
C ILE A 74 -9.49 -8.12 -8.60
N ASP A 75 -9.27 -9.23 -7.89
CA ASP A 75 -8.43 -9.25 -6.69
C ASP A 75 -6.95 -9.37 -7.04
N THR A 76 -6.64 -10.24 -8.00
CA THR A 76 -5.30 -10.57 -8.46
C THR A 76 -5.22 -10.53 -9.97
N LEU A 77 -4.03 -10.23 -10.47
CA LEU A 77 -3.66 -10.22 -11.88
C LEU A 77 -2.42 -11.10 -12.08
N PRO A 78 -2.24 -11.70 -13.26
CA PRO A 78 -1.20 -12.71 -13.49
C PRO A 78 0.20 -12.09 -13.44
N THR A 79 1.12 -12.74 -12.73
CA THR A 79 2.54 -12.32 -12.55
C THR A 79 3.55 -13.39 -12.95
N ASP A 80 3.08 -14.54 -13.43
CA ASP A 80 3.88 -15.76 -13.65
C ASP A 80 4.65 -16.19 -12.37
N GLY A 81 4.02 -16.01 -11.21
CA GLY A 81 4.58 -16.37 -9.91
C GLY A 81 5.70 -15.43 -9.40
N LYS A 82 5.96 -14.30 -10.07
CA LYS A 82 7.02 -13.35 -9.68
C LYS A 82 6.65 -12.42 -8.52
N SER A 83 5.36 -12.26 -8.25
CA SER A 83 4.83 -11.55 -7.08
C SER A 83 3.37 -11.96 -6.87
N ARG A 84 2.73 -11.52 -5.78
CA ARG A 84 1.34 -11.91 -5.48
C ARG A 84 0.30 -11.33 -6.46
N GLY A 85 0.65 -10.31 -7.23
CA GLY A 85 -0.21 -9.78 -8.29
C GLY A 85 -1.48 -9.07 -7.81
N LEU A 86 -1.54 -8.60 -6.56
CA LEU A 86 -2.73 -7.94 -6.03
C LEU A 86 -3.11 -6.69 -6.82
N THR A 87 -4.39 -6.38 -6.87
CA THR A 87 -4.89 -5.06 -7.21
C THR A 87 -4.99 -4.18 -5.95
N CYS A 88 -5.26 -2.88 -6.10
CA CYS A 88 -5.30 -1.98 -4.94
C CYS A 88 -6.62 -2.08 -4.16
N THR A 89 -6.61 -1.64 -2.90
CA THR A 89 -7.80 -1.62 -2.04
C THR A 89 -8.98 -0.91 -2.69
N THR A 90 -8.75 0.16 -3.45
CA THR A 90 -9.83 0.89 -4.12
C THR A 90 -10.40 0.13 -5.33
N ASN A 91 -9.59 -0.68 -6.03
CA ASN A 91 -10.13 -1.58 -7.05
C ASN A 91 -10.99 -2.66 -6.39
N GLN A 92 -10.45 -3.30 -5.36
CA GLN A 92 -11.14 -4.39 -4.66
C GLN A 92 -12.40 -3.89 -3.94
N GLY A 93 -12.33 -2.84 -3.14
CA GLY A 93 -13.48 -2.34 -2.36
C GLY A 93 -14.31 -1.25 -3.04
N GLY A 94 -13.71 -0.43 -3.90
CA GLY A 94 -14.38 0.75 -4.47
C GLY A 94 -15.50 0.40 -5.44
N VAL A 95 -15.39 -0.72 -6.17
CA VAL A 95 -16.49 -1.21 -7.02
C VAL A 95 -17.74 -1.57 -6.19
N ALA A 96 -17.56 -2.11 -4.97
CA ALA A 96 -18.67 -2.36 -4.06
C ALA A 96 -19.29 -1.05 -3.54
N VAL A 97 -18.47 -0.05 -3.24
CA VAL A 97 -18.94 1.29 -2.84
C VAL A 97 -19.76 1.93 -3.98
N ALA A 98 -19.21 1.95 -5.20
CA ALA A 98 -19.91 2.45 -6.39
C ALA A 98 -21.25 1.74 -6.63
N GLY A 99 -21.25 0.41 -6.57
CA GLY A 99 -22.47 -0.39 -6.71
C GLY A 99 -23.52 -0.09 -5.63
N ASN A 100 -23.09 0.08 -4.38
CA ASN A 100 -24.02 0.40 -3.28
C ASN A 100 -24.61 1.80 -3.41
N LEU A 101 -23.79 2.81 -3.73
CA LEU A 101 -24.27 4.17 -3.95
C LEU A 101 -25.24 4.24 -5.14
N ALA A 102 -24.95 3.51 -6.22
CA ALA A 102 -25.86 3.41 -7.35
C ALA A 102 -27.20 2.75 -7.00
N LYS A 103 -27.22 1.71 -6.15
CA LYS A 103 -28.46 1.11 -5.63
C LYS A 103 -29.25 2.06 -4.72
N LEU A 104 -28.56 2.86 -3.91
CA LEU A 104 -29.22 3.86 -3.07
C LEU A 104 -29.91 4.93 -3.94
N ALA A 105 -29.25 5.39 -5.01
CA ALA A 105 -29.83 6.34 -5.95
C ALA A 105 -30.93 5.73 -6.83
N ASN A 106 -30.76 4.46 -7.25
CA ASN A 106 -31.67 3.75 -8.14
C ASN A 106 -32.00 2.36 -7.54
N PRO A 107 -32.99 2.25 -6.63
CA PRO A 107 -33.30 1.00 -5.92
C PRO A 107 -33.71 -0.17 -6.83
N GLN A 108 -34.15 0.12 -8.05
CA GLN A 108 -34.54 -0.89 -9.05
C GLN A 108 -33.36 -1.44 -9.85
N ALA A 109 -32.15 -0.89 -9.68
CA ALA A 109 -30.99 -1.28 -10.46
C ALA A 109 -30.50 -2.68 -10.08
N ARG A 110 -30.30 -3.53 -11.09
CA ARG A 110 -29.80 -4.90 -10.93
C ARG A 110 -28.28 -4.92 -11.01
N ILE A 111 -27.63 -4.66 -9.87
CA ILE A 111 -26.17 -4.69 -9.77
C ILE A 111 -25.71 -5.97 -9.07
N HIS A 112 -24.92 -6.76 -9.80
CA HIS A 112 -24.34 -8.02 -9.34
C HIS A 112 -22.88 -7.81 -8.93
N LEU A 113 -22.64 -7.82 -7.62
CA LEU A 113 -21.30 -7.70 -7.04
C LEU A 113 -20.67 -9.09 -6.96
N THR A 114 -19.50 -9.23 -7.57
CA THR A 114 -18.73 -10.46 -7.53
C THR A 114 -17.24 -10.17 -7.63
N HIS A 115 -16.42 -11.13 -7.22
CA HIS A 115 -14.95 -11.04 -7.31
C HIS A 115 -14.38 -12.10 -8.27
N LEU A 116 -13.15 -11.89 -8.74
CA LEU A 116 -12.42 -12.77 -9.64
C LEU A 116 -10.92 -12.69 -9.38
N SER A 117 -10.29 -13.86 -9.17
CA SER A 117 -8.84 -14.01 -9.14
C SER A 117 -8.35 -14.43 -10.53
N LEU A 118 -7.40 -13.68 -11.08
CA LEU A 118 -6.74 -13.96 -12.36
C LEU A 118 -5.26 -14.30 -12.17
N GLU A 119 -4.88 -14.77 -10.98
CA GLU A 119 -3.54 -15.23 -10.68
C GLU A 119 -3.10 -16.37 -11.61
N CYS A 120 -4.02 -17.29 -11.92
CA CYS A 120 -3.84 -18.38 -12.88
C CYS A 120 -4.80 -18.21 -14.05
N LEU A 121 -4.30 -18.35 -15.28
CA LEU A 121 -5.07 -18.23 -16.52
C LEU A 121 -5.41 -19.59 -17.13
N GLU A 122 -5.66 -20.58 -16.30
CA GLU A 122 -6.19 -21.88 -16.73
C GLU A 122 -7.72 -21.84 -16.75
N ALA A 123 -8.31 -22.32 -17.85
CA ALA A 123 -9.75 -22.24 -18.07
C ALA A 123 -10.56 -22.96 -16.97
N GLY A 124 -10.10 -24.13 -16.50
CA GLY A 124 -10.73 -24.87 -15.40
C GLY A 124 -10.75 -24.06 -14.09
N TYR A 125 -9.62 -23.46 -13.71
CA TYR A 125 -9.51 -22.62 -12.51
C TYR A 125 -10.44 -21.41 -12.55
N ILE A 126 -10.57 -20.76 -13.71
CA ILE A 126 -11.50 -19.64 -13.89
C ILE A 126 -12.96 -20.15 -13.92
N CYS A 127 -13.22 -21.31 -14.53
CA CYS A 127 -14.55 -21.93 -14.59
C CYS A 127 -15.09 -22.26 -13.18
N ASP A 128 -14.25 -22.83 -12.31
CA ASP A 128 -14.60 -23.14 -10.92
C ASP A 128 -15.03 -21.88 -10.16
N GLN A 129 -14.34 -20.75 -10.39
CA GLN A 129 -14.71 -19.47 -9.80
C GLN A 129 -16.02 -18.93 -10.38
N LEU A 130 -16.16 -18.90 -11.71
CA LEU A 130 -17.27 -18.24 -12.39
C LEU A 130 -18.58 -19.02 -12.32
N SER A 131 -18.54 -20.35 -12.28
CA SER A 131 -19.74 -21.22 -12.31
C SER A 131 -20.74 -20.88 -11.21
N GLY A 132 -20.27 -20.72 -9.97
CA GLY A 132 -21.13 -20.30 -8.85
C GLY A 132 -21.33 -18.79 -8.80
N ARG A 133 -20.27 -18.01 -9.07
CA ARG A 133 -20.30 -16.55 -8.91
C ARG A 133 -21.20 -15.84 -9.94
N LEU A 134 -21.44 -16.45 -11.10
CA LEU A 134 -22.31 -15.88 -12.16
C LEU A 134 -23.69 -16.51 -12.21
N GLU A 135 -24.05 -17.41 -11.29
CA GLU A 135 -25.37 -18.05 -11.24
C GLU A 135 -26.53 -17.03 -11.28
N PRO A 136 -26.52 -15.90 -10.53
CA PRO A 136 -27.59 -14.91 -10.63
C PRO A 136 -27.74 -14.30 -12.04
N LEU A 137 -26.62 -14.15 -12.75
CA LEU A 137 -26.60 -13.62 -14.11
C LEU A 137 -27.14 -14.65 -15.10
N PHE A 138 -26.71 -15.90 -14.98
CA PHE A 138 -27.20 -17.01 -15.79
C PHE A 138 -28.72 -17.21 -15.63
N ASN A 139 -29.23 -17.19 -14.40
CA ASN A 139 -30.65 -17.28 -14.10
C ASN A 139 -31.46 -16.14 -14.72
N TYR A 140 -30.95 -14.90 -14.68
CA TYR A 140 -31.64 -13.74 -15.25
C TYR A 140 -31.83 -13.85 -16.78
N TYR A 141 -30.83 -14.37 -17.49
CA TYR A 141 -30.89 -14.54 -18.95
C TYR A 141 -31.41 -15.92 -19.38
N GLY A 142 -31.78 -16.80 -18.44
CA GLY A 142 -32.28 -18.14 -18.75
C GLY A 142 -31.21 -19.06 -19.36
N VAL A 143 -29.94 -18.83 -19.05
CA VAL A 143 -28.80 -19.64 -19.50
C VAL A 143 -28.38 -20.59 -18.39
N ALA A 144 -28.03 -21.82 -18.71
CA ALA A 144 -27.54 -22.81 -17.75
C ALA A 144 -26.41 -23.63 -18.39
N PRO A 145 -25.21 -23.04 -18.54
CA PRO A 145 -24.14 -23.70 -19.26
C PRO A 145 -23.62 -24.88 -18.43
N ARG A 146 -23.34 -26.02 -19.07
CA ARG A 146 -22.69 -27.14 -18.38
C ARG A 146 -21.25 -26.73 -18.01
N PRO A 147 -20.67 -27.20 -16.89
CA PRO A 147 -19.30 -26.82 -16.50
C PRO A 147 -18.27 -27.03 -17.61
N SER A 148 -18.34 -28.17 -18.32
CA SER A 148 -17.43 -28.47 -19.45
C SER A 148 -17.60 -27.52 -20.65
N GLU A 149 -18.81 -27.00 -20.85
CA GLU A 149 -19.12 -26.04 -21.91
C GLU A 149 -18.64 -24.64 -21.53
N LEU A 150 -18.87 -24.23 -20.29
CA LEU A 150 -18.37 -22.97 -19.75
C LEU A 150 -16.84 -22.92 -19.74
N GLU A 151 -16.18 -24.01 -19.34
CA GLU A 151 -14.71 -24.13 -19.39
C GLU A 151 -14.18 -23.95 -20.81
N LYS A 152 -14.81 -24.60 -21.80
CA LYS A 152 -14.45 -24.43 -23.21
C LYS A 152 -14.63 -22.97 -23.67
N ILE A 153 -15.75 -22.34 -23.32
CA ILE A 153 -16.01 -20.92 -23.65
C ILE A 153 -14.96 -20.01 -23.02
N ILE A 154 -14.56 -20.28 -21.78
CA ILE A 154 -13.51 -19.54 -21.08
C ILE A 154 -12.16 -19.70 -21.80
N GLN A 155 -11.80 -20.92 -22.20
CA GLN A 155 -10.57 -21.19 -22.95
C GLN A 155 -10.55 -20.38 -24.26
N GLU A 156 -11.63 -20.41 -25.04
CA GLU A 156 -11.74 -19.63 -26.27
C GLU A 156 -11.71 -18.11 -26.02
N ALA A 157 -12.26 -17.63 -24.91
CA ALA A 157 -12.19 -16.22 -24.53
C ALA A 157 -10.76 -15.80 -24.10
N LEU A 158 -10.00 -16.69 -23.46
CA LEU A 158 -8.58 -16.47 -23.15
C LEU A 158 -7.74 -16.36 -24.43
N GLU A 159 -8.02 -17.20 -25.43
CA GLU A 159 -7.39 -17.15 -26.75
C GLU A 159 -7.72 -15.85 -27.49
N ASP A 160 -8.98 -15.41 -27.48
CA ASP A 160 -9.39 -14.11 -28.04
C ASP A 160 -8.65 -12.96 -27.34
N ARG A 161 -8.51 -13.00 -26.01
CA ARG A 161 -7.74 -12.00 -25.25
C ARG A 161 -6.27 -11.98 -25.66
N GLN A 162 -5.64 -13.15 -25.80
CA GLN A 162 -4.24 -13.24 -26.23
C GLN A 162 -4.07 -12.66 -27.65
N ARG A 163 -5.00 -12.96 -28.57
CA ARG A 163 -5.01 -12.39 -29.92
C ARG A 163 -5.11 -10.86 -29.88
N LEU A 164 -6.02 -10.31 -29.08
CA LEU A 164 -6.14 -8.85 -28.88
C LEU A 164 -4.82 -8.24 -28.42
N ARG A 165 -4.13 -8.84 -27.43
CA ARG A 165 -2.82 -8.34 -26.99
C ARG A 165 -1.79 -8.33 -28.11
N SER A 166 -1.73 -9.39 -28.92
CA SER A 166 -0.82 -9.48 -30.05
C SER A 166 -1.14 -8.45 -31.14
N GLU A 167 -2.40 -8.25 -31.46
CA GLU A 167 -2.86 -7.25 -32.46
C GLU A 167 -2.51 -5.82 -32.02
N VAL A 168 -2.79 -5.47 -30.75
CA VAL A 168 -2.48 -4.16 -30.20
C VAL A 168 -0.97 -3.91 -30.13
N ALA A 169 -0.18 -4.93 -29.79
CA ALA A 169 1.28 -4.83 -29.81
C ALA A 169 1.85 -4.67 -31.22
N ASN A 170 1.25 -5.33 -32.22
CA ASN A 170 1.62 -5.14 -33.62
C ASN A 170 1.30 -3.72 -34.11
N LEU A 171 0.14 -3.17 -33.74
CA LEU A 171 -0.22 -1.79 -34.06
C LEU A 171 0.78 -0.79 -33.45
N ALA A 172 1.22 -1.03 -32.22
CA ALA A 172 2.27 -0.22 -31.59
C ALA A 172 3.62 -0.36 -32.30
N ALA A 173 3.97 -1.55 -32.79
CA ALA A 173 5.17 -1.76 -33.59
C ALA A 173 5.11 -1.00 -34.91
N ASP A 174 3.98 -1.06 -35.63
CA ASP A 174 3.77 -0.32 -36.88
C ASP A 174 3.95 1.19 -36.66
N LEU A 175 3.32 1.73 -35.60
CA LEU A 175 3.44 3.14 -35.22
C LEU A 175 4.89 3.54 -34.90
N ALA A 176 5.64 2.68 -34.21
CA ALA A 176 7.02 2.95 -33.84
C ALA A 176 7.95 2.87 -35.06
N GLU A 177 7.77 1.89 -35.95
CA GLU A 177 8.53 1.75 -37.20
C GLU A 177 8.30 2.95 -38.13
N GLU A 178 7.04 3.36 -38.32
CA GLU A 178 6.69 4.54 -39.11
C GLU A 178 7.33 5.81 -38.53
N ALA A 179 7.27 5.98 -37.20
CA ALA A 179 7.89 7.12 -36.54
C ALA A 179 9.40 7.18 -36.77
N LEU A 180 10.11 6.07 -36.56
CA LEU A 180 11.55 6.01 -36.77
C LEU A 180 11.93 6.23 -38.24
N ALA A 181 11.14 5.70 -39.19
CA ALA A 181 11.35 5.93 -40.62
C ALA A 181 11.21 7.41 -41.01
N ASP A 182 10.33 8.14 -40.34
CA ASP A 182 10.14 9.59 -40.50
C ASP A 182 11.17 10.43 -39.73
N GLY A 183 12.11 9.81 -39.01
CA GLY A 183 13.05 10.51 -38.12
C GLY A 183 12.40 11.10 -36.85
N ARG A 184 11.21 10.62 -36.48
CA ARG A 184 10.49 10.97 -35.25
C ARG A 184 10.92 10.06 -34.10
N GLN A 185 10.82 10.56 -32.87
CA GLN A 185 11.16 9.79 -31.67
C GLN A 185 10.00 8.92 -31.18
N VAL A 186 10.32 7.78 -30.57
CA VAL A 186 9.36 6.94 -29.86
C VAL A 186 9.42 7.26 -28.38
N ALA A 187 8.31 7.71 -27.80
CA ALA A 187 8.16 8.04 -26.39
C ALA A 187 7.29 7.01 -25.67
N LEU A 188 7.64 6.68 -24.43
CA LEU A 188 6.85 5.81 -23.56
C LEU A 188 5.95 6.63 -22.64
N VAL A 189 4.65 6.32 -22.67
CA VAL A 189 3.67 6.84 -21.71
C VAL A 189 3.38 5.74 -20.70
N VAL A 190 3.96 5.86 -19.50
CA VAL A 190 3.94 4.82 -18.48
C VAL A 190 2.85 5.08 -17.45
N GLY A 191 1.97 4.12 -17.24
CA GLY A 191 0.89 4.23 -16.27
C GLY A 191 0.06 2.97 -16.21
N ARG A 192 -0.92 2.98 -15.31
CA ARG A 192 -1.89 1.90 -15.21
C ARG A 192 -2.88 2.02 -16.37
N GLU A 193 -3.32 0.90 -16.92
CA GLU A 193 -4.17 0.96 -18.12
C GLU A 193 -5.43 1.79 -17.90
N TYR A 194 -6.15 1.59 -16.81
CA TYR A 194 -7.39 2.36 -16.53
C TYR A 194 -7.15 3.86 -16.28
N ILE A 195 -5.89 4.30 -16.15
CA ILE A 195 -5.52 5.72 -16.18
C ILE A 195 -5.32 6.17 -17.63
N LEU A 196 -4.54 5.40 -18.40
CA LEU A 196 -4.18 5.74 -19.78
C LEU A 196 -5.33 5.52 -20.79
N ASN A 197 -6.31 4.69 -20.45
CA ASN A 197 -7.44 4.29 -21.28
C ASN A 197 -8.70 4.33 -20.38
N PRO A 198 -9.71 5.17 -20.69
CA PRO A 198 -10.02 5.77 -22.00
C PRO A 198 -9.33 7.11 -22.33
N GLY A 199 -8.29 7.52 -21.59
CA GLY A 199 -7.60 8.79 -21.84
C GLY A 199 -8.24 10.01 -21.18
N ILE A 200 -9.17 9.80 -20.25
CA ILE A 200 -9.76 10.88 -19.45
C ILE A 200 -8.83 11.33 -18.30
N TYR A 201 -8.00 10.41 -17.79
CA TYR A 201 -7.07 10.66 -16.68
C TYR A 201 -5.64 10.96 -17.14
N ASP A 202 -5.35 10.89 -18.44
CA ASP A 202 -3.99 10.99 -18.96
C ASP A 202 -3.51 12.42 -19.21
N SER A 203 -4.37 13.40 -18.88
CA SER A 203 -4.11 14.83 -19.06
C SER A 203 -3.73 15.21 -20.49
N HIS A 204 -4.27 14.50 -21.49
CA HIS A 204 -4.02 14.71 -22.93
C HIS A 204 -2.54 14.56 -23.32
N ILE A 205 -1.75 13.81 -22.55
CA ILE A 205 -0.31 13.69 -22.79
C ILE A 205 0.01 13.16 -24.19
N GLN A 206 -0.83 12.28 -24.73
CA GLN A 206 -0.66 11.72 -26.07
C GLN A 206 -0.68 12.81 -27.15
N ARG A 207 -1.59 13.79 -26.99
CA ARG A 207 -1.66 14.95 -27.88
C ARG A 207 -0.42 15.82 -27.74
N LEU A 208 -0.02 16.12 -26.50
CA LEU A 208 1.14 16.97 -26.22
C LEU A 208 2.44 16.38 -26.79
N LEU A 209 2.63 15.06 -26.70
CA LEU A 209 3.79 14.37 -27.29
C LEU A 209 3.74 14.36 -28.82
N ARG A 210 2.56 14.17 -29.41
CA ARG A 210 2.36 14.25 -30.87
C ARG A 210 2.71 15.63 -31.41
N ASP A 211 2.32 16.69 -30.70
CA ASP A 211 2.68 18.08 -31.06
C ASP A 211 4.20 18.32 -31.00
N LYS A 212 4.96 17.45 -30.33
CA LYS A 212 6.43 17.40 -30.31
C LYS A 212 7.04 16.42 -31.30
N GLN A 213 6.26 15.95 -32.28
CA GLN A 213 6.70 14.99 -33.30
C GLN A 213 7.20 13.67 -32.70
N MET A 214 6.54 13.20 -31.63
CA MET A 214 6.84 11.91 -31.00
C MET A 214 5.68 10.93 -31.20
N ALA A 215 6.01 9.66 -31.43
CA ALA A 215 5.06 8.56 -31.33
C ALA A 215 4.96 8.09 -29.87
N ALA A 216 3.79 8.30 -29.27
CA ALA A 216 3.52 7.90 -27.89
C ALA A 216 3.04 6.44 -27.82
N ILE A 217 3.84 5.57 -27.21
CA ILE A 217 3.50 4.17 -26.96
C ILE A 217 3.06 4.02 -25.50
N PRO A 218 1.78 3.69 -25.23
CA PRO A 218 1.31 3.49 -23.88
C PRO A 218 1.83 2.17 -23.29
N SER A 219 2.21 2.19 -22.02
CA SER A 219 2.89 1.06 -21.39
C SER A 219 2.06 -0.22 -21.32
N TYR A 220 0.73 -0.14 -21.23
CA TYR A 220 -0.13 -1.33 -21.13
C TYR A 220 -0.11 -2.20 -22.40
N VAL A 221 0.39 -1.66 -23.53
CA VAL A 221 0.60 -2.41 -24.78
C VAL A 221 1.89 -3.23 -24.75
N LEU A 222 2.83 -2.86 -23.87
CA LEU A 222 4.10 -3.56 -23.72
C LEU A 222 3.91 -4.79 -22.84
N ASP A 223 3.86 -5.97 -23.46
CA ASP A 223 3.94 -7.23 -22.73
C ASP A 223 5.39 -7.51 -22.34
N ILE A 224 5.73 -7.24 -21.08
CA ILE A 224 7.08 -7.47 -20.54
C ILE A 224 7.11 -8.55 -19.48
N GLU A 225 8.25 -9.21 -19.41
CA GLU A 225 8.66 -10.03 -18.30
C GLU A 225 8.88 -9.16 -17.05
N LEU A 226 8.14 -9.45 -15.96
CA LEU A 226 8.37 -8.77 -14.67
C LEU A 226 9.75 -9.10 -14.09
N ASP A 227 10.32 -8.15 -13.37
CA ASP A 227 11.64 -8.26 -12.77
C ASP A 227 11.58 -8.70 -11.30
N LYS A 228 12.14 -9.88 -11.01
CA LYS A 228 12.06 -10.53 -9.68
C LYS A 228 12.68 -9.70 -8.56
N ASP A 229 13.59 -8.78 -8.89
CA ASP A 229 14.18 -7.84 -7.93
C ASP A 229 13.15 -6.86 -7.34
N TYR A 230 11.96 -6.75 -7.94
CA TYR A 230 10.82 -5.98 -7.42
C TYR A 230 9.66 -6.86 -6.94
N SER A 231 9.89 -8.17 -6.73
CA SER A 231 8.88 -9.14 -6.28
C SER A 231 8.18 -8.78 -4.96
N GLN A 232 8.85 -8.02 -4.09
CA GLN A 232 8.31 -7.49 -2.84
C GLN A 232 7.16 -6.51 -3.06
N ILE A 233 7.09 -5.87 -4.23
CA ILE A 233 5.98 -5.01 -4.64
C ILE A 233 4.85 -5.93 -5.09
N TYR A 234 3.95 -6.26 -4.17
CA TYR A 234 2.97 -7.31 -4.40
C TYR A 234 1.87 -6.89 -5.40
N TRP A 235 1.74 -5.59 -5.72
CA TRP A 235 0.71 -5.13 -6.65
C TRP A 235 1.19 -5.32 -8.09
N ARG A 236 0.36 -5.94 -8.95
CA ARG A 236 0.76 -6.28 -10.33
C ARG A 236 1.17 -5.05 -11.15
N ASN A 237 0.37 -3.99 -11.14
CA ASN A 237 0.62 -2.83 -12.00
C ASN A 237 1.84 -2.00 -11.54
N PRO A 238 2.02 -1.70 -10.24
CA PRO A 238 3.25 -1.09 -9.74
C PRO A 238 4.51 -1.93 -9.98
N HIS A 239 4.47 -3.25 -9.80
CA HIS A 239 5.60 -4.13 -10.11
C HIS A 239 5.98 -4.03 -11.60
N PHE A 240 4.98 -4.03 -12.49
CA PHE A 240 5.19 -3.79 -13.90
C PHE A 240 5.82 -2.44 -14.23
N ILE A 241 5.31 -1.36 -13.62
CA ILE A 241 5.86 -0.02 -13.81
C ILE A 241 7.33 0.02 -13.39
N LEU A 242 7.69 -0.57 -12.24
CA LEU A 242 9.08 -0.62 -11.80
C LEU A 242 9.96 -1.48 -12.71
N SER A 243 9.46 -2.63 -13.17
CA SER A 243 10.17 -3.49 -14.11
C SER A 243 10.46 -2.75 -15.42
N LEU A 244 9.46 -2.02 -15.93
CA LEU A 244 9.57 -1.20 -17.14
C LEU A 244 10.55 -0.05 -16.94
N MET A 245 10.40 0.74 -15.88
CA MET A 245 11.28 1.87 -15.59
C MET A 245 12.74 1.41 -15.40
N SER A 246 12.96 0.30 -14.70
CA SER A 246 14.29 -0.28 -14.48
C SER A 246 14.91 -0.75 -15.79
N ALA A 247 14.16 -1.47 -16.62
CA ALA A 247 14.63 -1.93 -17.93
C ALA A 247 14.98 -0.75 -18.84
N VAL A 248 14.15 0.29 -18.86
CA VAL A 248 14.40 1.51 -19.63
C VAL A 248 15.61 2.28 -19.10
N ALA A 249 15.77 2.41 -17.77
CA ALA A 249 16.93 3.06 -17.16
C ALA A 249 18.25 2.37 -17.53
N GLN A 250 18.22 1.05 -17.68
CA GLN A 250 19.40 0.23 -18.00
C GLN A 250 19.59 -0.03 -19.50
N ARG A 251 18.74 0.52 -20.39
CA ARG A 251 18.72 0.23 -21.83
C ARG A 251 18.56 -1.28 -22.14
N GLN A 252 17.64 -1.94 -21.43
CA GLN A 252 17.36 -3.37 -21.53
C GLN A 252 15.87 -3.69 -21.72
N LEU A 253 15.07 -2.73 -22.19
CA LEU A 253 13.65 -2.97 -22.46
C LEU A 253 13.47 -4.09 -23.50
N HIS A 254 14.29 -4.11 -24.54
CA HIS A 254 14.24 -5.16 -25.57
C HIS A 254 14.36 -6.58 -25.00
N LYS A 255 15.13 -6.77 -23.92
CA LYS A 255 15.36 -8.08 -23.30
C LYS A 255 14.16 -8.60 -22.52
N ARG A 256 13.28 -7.69 -22.09
CA ARG A 256 12.11 -8.00 -21.25
C ARG A 256 10.84 -8.14 -22.09
N LEU A 257 10.79 -7.63 -23.32
CA LEU A 257 9.60 -7.71 -24.17
C LEU A 257 9.36 -9.12 -24.70
N HIS A 258 8.14 -9.63 -24.53
CA HIS A 258 7.73 -10.90 -25.12
C HIS A 258 7.44 -10.79 -26.62
N GLN A 259 7.01 -9.62 -27.09
CA GLN A 259 6.66 -9.41 -28.50
C GLN A 259 7.94 -9.15 -29.33
N PRO A 260 8.26 -9.98 -30.34
CA PRO A 260 9.56 -9.91 -31.03
C PRO A 260 9.80 -8.64 -31.86
N ARG A 261 8.78 -8.07 -32.51
CA ARG A 261 8.92 -6.86 -33.33
C ARG A 261 9.25 -5.63 -32.47
N LEU A 262 8.50 -5.42 -31.39
CA LEU A 262 8.77 -4.37 -30.40
C LEU A 262 10.14 -4.58 -29.76
N SER A 263 10.49 -5.81 -29.39
CA SER A 263 11.83 -6.13 -28.87
C SER A 263 12.93 -5.67 -29.84
N GLU A 264 12.81 -6.00 -31.13
CA GLU A 264 13.79 -5.59 -32.14
C GLU A 264 13.83 -4.07 -32.36
N ILE A 265 12.68 -3.38 -32.35
CA ILE A 265 12.61 -1.92 -32.46
C ILE A 265 13.35 -1.26 -31.29
N PHE A 266 13.03 -1.65 -30.06
CA PHE A 266 13.68 -1.08 -28.87
C PHE A 266 15.16 -1.47 -28.79
N ARG A 267 15.56 -2.66 -29.27
CA ARG A 267 16.96 -3.07 -29.35
C ARG A 267 17.78 -2.09 -30.20
N ARG A 268 17.25 -1.69 -31.37
CA ARG A 268 17.90 -0.71 -32.25
C ARG A 268 18.06 0.65 -31.59
N ILE A 269 17.03 1.12 -30.89
CA ILE A 269 17.08 2.39 -30.14
C ILE A 269 18.10 2.31 -28.98
N GLU A 270 18.18 1.16 -28.31
CA GLU A 270 19.01 0.99 -27.10
C GLU A 270 20.49 0.75 -27.42
N GLU A 271 20.82 0.04 -28.51
CA GLU A 271 22.18 -0.31 -28.92
C GLU A 271 22.98 0.85 -29.52
N ASP A 272 22.32 1.81 -30.17
CA ASP A 272 23.01 2.97 -30.72
C ASP A 272 23.29 4.00 -29.60
N PRO A 273 24.56 4.25 -29.24
CA PRO A 273 24.90 5.23 -28.22
C PRO A 273 24.65 6.67 -28.68
N ALA A 274 24.56 6.90 -30.00
CA ALA A 274 24.24 8.19 -30.59
C ALA A 274 22.71 8.44 -30.64
N GLU A 275 21.88 7.40 -30.52
CA GLU A 275 20.43 7.56 -30.44
C GLU A 275 20.03 8.24 -29.13
N PRO A 276 19.09 9.21 -29.18
CA PRO A 276 18.57 9.87 -27.99
C PRO A 276 17.92 8.87 -27.03
N LEU A 277 17.99 9.17 -25.73
CA LEU A 277 17.25 8.40 -24.73
C LEU A 277 15.75 8.35 -25.09
N ILE A 278 15.15 7.17 -24.98
CA ILE A 278 13.69 6.96 -25.11
C ILE A 278 12.97 7.94 -24.16
N PRO A 279 12.20 8.93 -24.61
CA PRO A 279 11.46 9.81 -23.70
C PRO A 279 10.47 9.01 -22.85
N VAL A 280 10.37 9.31 -21.56
CA VAL A 280 9.50 8.61 -20.61
C VAL A 280 8.63 9.63 -19.87
N VAL A 281 7.32 9.48 -20.01
CA VAL A 281 6.33 10.23 -19.25
C VAL A 281 5.50 9.26 -18.41
N GLN A 282 5.63 9.33 -17.09
CA GLN A 282 4.79 8.58 -16.18
C GLN A 282 3.51 9.37 -15.86
N ILE A 283 2.36 8.72 -15.96
CA ILE A 283 1.06 9.26 -15.56
C ILE A 283 0.56 8.52 -14.32
N SER A 284 0.19 9.28 -13.30
CA SER A 284 -0.52 8.79 -12.12
C SER A 284 -1.69 9.72 -11.79
N THR A 285 -2.46 9.36 -10.77
CA THR A 285 -3.56 10.18 -10.24
C THR A 285 -3.25 10.56 -8.81
N PHE A 286 -3.76 11.72 -8.36
CA PHE A 286 -3.71 12.05 -6.94
C PHE A 286 -4.37 10.96 -6.10
N SER A 287 -3.92 10.84 -4.85
CA SER A 287 -4.42 9.86 -3.87
C SER A 287 -4.28 8.40 -4.31
N CYS A 288 -3.50 8.12 -5.36
CA CYS A 288 -3.20 6.76 -5.75
C CYS A 288 -2.28 6.09 -4.71
N GLY A 289 -2.80 5.08 -4.02
CA GLY A 289 -2.02 4.36 -3.04
C GLY A 289 -0.80 3.64 -3.57
N PRO A 290 -0.96 2.72 -4.53
CA PRO A 290 0.19 1.99 -5.04
C PRO A 290 1.26 2.87 -5.68
N ASP A 291 0.86 3.88 -6.46
CA ASP A 291 1.80 4.75 -7.15
C ASP A 291 2.53 5.68 -6.16
N SER A 292 1.90 6.10 -5.05
CA SER A 292 2.58 6.87 -4.00
C SER A 292 3.74 6.10 -3.35
N ILE A 293 3.67 4.76 -3.30
CA ILE A 293 4.76 3.91 -2.79
C ILE A 293 5.89 3.81 -3.82
N ILE A 294 5.55 3.47 -5.07
CA ILE A 294 6.58 3.22 -6.09
C ILE A 294 7.20 4.50 -6.63
N ALA A 295 6.62 5.68 -6.40
CA ALA A 295 7.21 6.96 -6.79
C ALA A 295 8.64 7.13 -6.26
N HIS A 296 8.90 6.70 -5.01
CA HIS A 296 10.24 6.75 -4.42
C HIS A 296 11.24 5.85 -5.14
N TYR A 297 10.81 4.65 -5.52
CA TYR A 297 11.62 3.74 -6.34
C TYR A 297 11.89 4.30 -7.72
N VAL A 298 10.87 4.86 -8.40
CA VAL A 298 11.02 5.41 -9.75
C VAL A 298 12.01 6.58 -9.77
N VAL A 299 11.93 7.48 -8.79
CA VAL A 299 12.90 8.59 -8.67
C VAL A 299 14.33 8.07 -8.57
N GLU A 300 14.54 6.98 -7.83
CA GLU A 300 15.87 6.39 -7.65
C GLU A 300 16.34 5.66 -8.91
N ILE A 301 15.50 4.80 -9.49
CA ILE A 301 15.75 4.07 -10.73
C ILE A 301 16.10 5.03 -11.87
N MET A 302 15.35 6.12 -11.97
CA MET A 302 15.47 7.10 -13.05
C MET A 302 16.45 8.23 -12.71
N ARG A 303 17.16 8.20 -11.57
CA ARG A 303 18.03 9.31 -11.12
C ARG A 303 19.03 9.78 -12.20
N GLN A 304 19.55 8.85 -12.99
CA GLN A 304 20.54 9.12 -14.04
C GLN A 304 19.95 9.58 -15.38
N ARG A 305 18.62 9.64 -15.52
CA ARG A 305 17.96 10.02 -16.77
C ARG A 305 16.68 10.81 -16.53
N PRO A 306 16.40 11.85 -17.33
CA PRO A 306 15.21 12.66 -17.11
C PRO A 306 13.95 11.86 -17.47
N PHE A 307 12.96 11.90 -16.59
CA PHE A 307 11.59 11.43 -16.82
C PHE A 307 10.61 12.50 -16.35
N LEU A 308 9.39 12.49 -16.90
CA LEU A 308 8.34 13.41 -16.50
C LEU A 308 7.23 12.66 -15.77
N LEU A 309 7.00 12.97 -14.48
CA LEU A 309 5.84 12.47 -13.74
C LEU A 309 4.69 13.49 -13.81
N ILE A 310 3.55 13.09 -14.36
CA ILE A 310 2.31 13.88 -14.32
C ILE A 310 1.33 13.22 -13.35
N GLN A 311 0.87 13.98 -12.38
CA GLN A 311 -0.24 13.59 -11.51
C GLN A 311 -1.48 14.35 -11.97
N SER A 312 -2.54 13.60 -12.31
CA SER A 312 -3.81 14.14 -12.79
C SER A 312 -4.89 14.01 -11.72
N ASP A 313 -5.71 15.05 -11.55
CA ASP A 313 -7.00 14.96 -10.85
C ASP A 313 -8.15 14.66 -11.82
N ALA A 314 -7.87 14.65 -13.14
CA ALA A 314 -8.78 14.49 -14.27
C ALA A 314 -9.92 15.52 -14.40
N VAL A 315 -10.25 16.22 -13.31
CA VAL A 315 -11.30 17.25 -13.25
C VAL A 315 -10.75 18.61 -13.67
N ILE A 316 -9.56 19.01 -13.19
CA ILE A 316 -8.94 20.31 -13.51
C ILE A 316 -7.85 20.09 -14.57
N LYS A 317 -8.23 20.32 -15.82
CA LYS A 317 -7.32 20.22 -16.97
C LYS A 317 -6.48 21.51 -17.09
N GLU A 318 -5.44 21.68 -16.26
CA GLU A 318 -4.47 22.80 -16.34
C GLU A 318 -3.53 22.67 -17.56
N LEU A 319 -4.10 22.69 -18.76
CA LEU A 319 -3.40 22.41 -20.02
C LEU A 319 -2.16 23.29 -20.25
N ALA A 320 -2.22 24.59 -19.90
CA ALA A 320 -1.08 25.50 -20.07
C ALA A 320 0.10 25.14 -19.16
N HIS A 321 -0.16 24.71 -17.93
CA HIS A 321 0.89 24.27 -17.01
C HIS A 321 1.51 22.96 -17.49
N LEU A 322 0.69 22.01 -17.95
CA LEU A 322 1.14 20.73 -18.49
C LEU A 322 1.98 20.91 -19.76
N GLU A 323 1.54 21.75 -20.69
CA GLU A 323 2.28 22.05 -21.92
C GLU A 323 3.67 22.62 -21.61
N ASN A 324 3.76 23.55 -20.66
CA ASN A 324 5.04 24.11 -20.22
C ASN A 324 5.97 23.04 -19.61
N ARG A 325 5.43 22.09 -18.84
CA ARG A 325 6.20 20.98 -18.27
C ARG A 325 6.71 20.03 -19.35
N VAL A 326 5.88 19.67 -20.33
CA VAL A 326 6.28 18.86 -21.49
C VAL A 326 7.34 19.59 -22.32
N ASN A 327 7.16 20.88 -22.60
CA ASN A 327 8.15 21.71 -23.32
C ASN A 327 9.50 21.71 -22.61
N THR A 328 9.48 21.91 -21.28
CA THR A 328 10.70 21.92 -20.46
C THR A 328 11.38 20.56 -20.49
N TYR A 329 10.62 19.47 -20.35
CA TYR A 329 11.13 18.11 -20.40
C TYR A 329 11.80 17.78 -21.75
N VAL A 330 11.13 18.08 -22.88
CA VAL A 330 11.68 17.84 -24.21
C VAL A 330 12.96 18.66 -24.44
N LYS A 331 12.98 19.91 -23.98
CA LYS A 331 14.18 20.76 -24.05
C LYS A 331 15.34 20.17 -23.24
N GLN A 332 15.08 19.61 -22.05
CA GLN A 332 16.11 18.94 -21.24
C GLN A 332 16.70 17.72 -21.94
N LEU A 333 15.88 16.93 -22.63
CA LEU A 333 16.32 15.80 -23.45
C LEU A 333 17.21 16.27 -24.61
N GLN A 334 16.74 17.24 -25.40
CA GLN A 334 17.44 17.76 -26.58
C GLN A 334 18.77 18.44 -26.23
N GLN A 335 18.83 19.15 -25.10
CA GLN A 335 20.04 19.85 -24.67
C GLN A 335 21.03 18.94 -23.95
N GLY A 336 20.70 17.66 -23.73
CA GLY A 336 21.55 16.74 -23.00
C GLY A 336 21.86 17.20 -21.58
N LEU A 337 20.99 18.01 -20.94
CA LEU A 337 21.30 18.59 -19.62
C LEU A 337 21.53 17.53 -18.54
N HIS A 338 21.02 16.33 -18.75
CA HIS A 338 21.22 15.17 -17.89
C HIS A 338 22.66 14.63 -17.89
N SER A 339 23.41 14.76 -19.00
CA SER A 339 24.83 14.37 -19.01
C SER A 339 25.72 15.32 -18.22
N LYS A 340 25.21 16.52 -17.86
CA LYS A 340 25.86 17.45 -16.93
C LYS A 340 25.43 17.23 -15.48
N LEU A 341 24.37 16.45 -15.27
CA LEU A 341 23.87 16.01 -13.96
C LEU A 341 24.50 14.67 -13.56
N HIS A 342 25.74 14.38 -13.98
CA HIS A 342 26.56 13.38 -13.32
C HIS A 342 26.76 13.83 -11.87
N ILE A 343 25.79 13.50 -11.02
CA ILE A 343 25.89 13.53 -9.57
C ILE A 343 26.93 12.46 -9.25
N ASP A 344 28.01 12.86 -8.59
CA ASP A 344 29.16 12.02 -8.27
C ASP A 344 28.72 10.66 -7.71
N GLY A 345 28.91 9.58 -8.49
CA GLY A 345 28.46 8.22 -8.16
C GLY A 345 28.19 7.38 -9.40
N GLU A 346 29.22 6.68 -9.89
CA GLU A 346 29.10 5.76 -11.03
C GLU A 346 28.36 4.48 -10.61
N GLY A 347 27.07 4.37 -10.94
CA GLY A 347 26.32 3.11 -10.79
C GLY A 347 24.80 3.27 -10.88
N HIS A 348 24.13 2.36 -11.60
CA HIS A 348 22.67 2.27 -11.55
C HIS A 348 22.21 1.86 -10.15
N PHE A 349 21.05 2.37 -9.73
CA PHE A 349 20.44 1.92 -8.48
C PHE A 349 20.14 0.41 -8.55
N ASP A 350 20.78 -0.36 -7.67
CA ASP A 350 20.45 -1.75 -7.43
C ASP A 350 19.55 -1.86 -6.20
N VAL A 351 18.30 -2.24 -6.41
CA VAL A 351 17.31 -2.42 -5.34
C VAL A 351 17.74 -3.45 -4.29
N ARG A 352 18.62 -4.39 -4.64
CA ARG A 352 19.15 -5.39 -3.71
C ARG A 352 20.02 -4.77 -2.62
N THR A 353 20.55 -3.57 -2.84
CA THR A 353 21.26 -2.81 -1.80
C THR A 353 20.36 -2.56 -0.58
N LEU A 354 19.04 -2.44 -0.78
CA LEU A 354 18.08 -2.24 0.31
C LEU A 354 17.93 -3.48 1.22
N ASN A 355 18.39 -4.67 0.79
CA ASN A 355 18.29 -5.88 1.61
C ASN A 355 19.08 -5.74 2.91
N GLY A 356 20.18 -4.97 2.92
CA GLY A 356 20.99 -4.67 4.10
C GLY A 356 20.24 -3.90 5.20
N LEU A 357 19.14 -3.24 4.84
CA LEU A 357 18.26 -2.51 5.76
C LEU A 357 17.23 -3.41 6.45
N THR A 358 17.21 -4.72 6.18
CA THR A 358 16.32 -5.66 6.87
C THR A 358 17.12 -6.52 7.83
N SER A 359 16.64 -6.70 9.05
CA SER A 359 17.26 -7.61 10.01
C SER A 359 17.04 -9.05 9.55
N GLN A 360 18.13 -9.75 9.22
CA GLN A 360 18.14 -11.18 8.91
C GLN A 360 18.68 -12.03 10.08
N GLU A 361 19.36 -11.36 11.03
CA GLU A 361 19.95 -12.00 12.19
C GLU A 361 18.94 -12.10 13.34
N PRO A 362 18.98 -13.19 14.14
CA PRO A 362 18.20 -13.28 15.37
C PRO A 362 18.46 -12.11 16.30
N LEU A 363 17.42 -11.72 17.06
CA LEU A 363 17.54 -10.64 18.04
C LEU A 363 18.56 -10.97 19.14
N ASN A 364 19.39 -10.00 19.46
CA ASN A 364 20.41 -10.10 20.49
C ASN A 364 20.22 -9.03 21.58
N ARG A 365 19.93 -9.50 22.80
CA ARG A 365 19.69 -8.67 23.99
C ARG A 365 20.87 -7.76 24.33
N GLU A 366 22.10 -8.18 24.06
CA GLU A 366 23.31 -7.45 24.41
C GLU A 366 23.61 -6.35 23.39
N THR A 367 23.43 -6.61 22.10
CA THR A 367 23.86 -5.70 21.03
C THR A 367 22.75 -4.85 20.43
N ASP A 368 21.48 -5.23 20.61
CA ASP A 368 20.39 -4.60 19.88
C ASP A 368 19.62 -3.61 20.74
N VAL A 369 19.11 -2.57 20.08
CA VAL A 369 18.18 -1.58 20.61
C VAL A 369 16.95 -1.56 19.72
N ILE A 370 15.77 -1.67 20.31
CA ILE A 370 14.50 -1.75 19.58
C ILE A 370 13.70 -0.46 19.78
N TYR A 371 13.22 0.10 18.68
CA TYR A 371 12.22 1.16 18.66
C TYR A 371 10.93 0.65 18.02
N PHE A 372 9.78 1.01 18.61
CA PHE A 372 8.47 0.74 18.04
C PHE A 372 7.89 2.03 17.44
N PRO A 373 7.08 1.93 16.36
CA PRO A 373 6.34 3.08 15.86
C PRO A 373 5.29 3.52 16.89
N THR A 374 5.01 4.81 16.93
CA THR A 374 4.21 5.47 17.97
C THR A 374 2.83 5.89 17.50
N LEU A 375 2.38 5.48 16.30
CA LEU A 375 1.04 5.76 15.75
C LEU A 375 -0.07 5.79 16.81
N SER A 376 0.06 4.98 17.87
CA SER A 376 -0.50 5.31 19.16
C SER A 376 0.44 4.82 20.29
N ASP A 377 0.04 4.93 21.56
CA ASP A 377 0.86 4.53 22.71
C ASP A 377 1.38 3.10 22.56
N ASN A 378 2.70 2.98 22.37
CA ASN A 378 3.42 1.73 22.10
C ASN A 378 4.11 1.17 23.36
N ARG A 379 4.07 1.87 24.49
CA ARG A 379 4.74 1.47 25.73
C ARG A 379 4.30 0.11 26.30
N PRO A 380 3.07 -0.39 26.08
CA PRO A 380 2.75 -1.79 26.40
C PRO A 380 3.67 -2.80 25.71
N LEU A 381 4.01 -2.57 24.44
CA LEU A 381 4.95 -3.42 23.69
C LEU A 381 6.36 -3.24 24.24
N SER A 382 6.83 -2.00 24.39
CA SER A 382 8.16 -1.71 24.92
C SER A 382 8.39 -2.32 26.30
N ALA A 383 7.40 -2.26 27.19
CA ALA A 383 7.44 -2.87 28.52
C ALA A 383 7.59 -4.40 28.45
N VAL A 384 6.86 -5.06 27.56
CA VAL A 384 6.97 -6.51 27.34
C VAL A 384 8.38 -6.89 26.86
N PHE A 385 8.95 -6.14 25.92
CA PHE A 385 10.31 -6.38 25.41
C PHE A 385 11.39 -6.10 26.46
N ARG A 386 11.26 -5.04 27.24
CA ARG A 386 12.14 -4.77 28.39
C ARG A 386 12.09 -5.89 29.43
N GLY A 387 10.90 -6.41 29.71
CA GLY A 387 10.72 -7.57 30.59
C GLY A 387 11.45 -8.81 30.08
N ALA A 388 11.45 -9.03 28.76
CA ALA A 388 12.23 -10.08 28.11
C ALA A 388 13.75 -9.84 28.07
N GLY A 389 14.23 -8.69 28.58
CA GLY A 389 15.64 -8.34 28.67
C GLY A 389 16.21 -7.65 27.44
N TYR A 390 15.38 -7.19 26.50
CA TYR A 390 15.82 -6.36 25.38
C TYR A 390 15.94 -4.90 25.81
N THR A 391 16.86 -4.17 25.18
CA THR A 391 16.88 -2.72 25.29
C THR A 391 15.84 -2.14 24.33
N CYS A 392 14.77 -1.57 24.88
CA CYS A 392 13.72 -0.91 24.12
C CYS A 392 13.51 0.51 24.65
N ILE A 393 13.60 1.50 23.74
CA ILE A 393 13.52 2.92 24.06
C ILE A 393 12.11 3.42 23.77
N ASP A 394 11.49 4.03 24.78
CA ASP A 394 10.18 4.66 24.64
C ASP A 394 10.34 5.98 23.89
N ASN A 395 9.55 6.14 22.83
CA ASN A 395 9.45 7.33 21.98
C ASN A 395 8.03 7.94 21.99
N TYR A 396 7.16 7.48 22.91
CA TYR A 396 5.83 8.02 23.16
C TYR A 396 5.77 8.69 24.53
N ASP A 397 5.11 9.85 24.61
CA ASP A 397 4.88 10.60 25.84
C ASP A 397 3.44 11.13 25.93
N ASP A 398 2.78 11.01 27.08
CA ASP A 398 1.34 11.34 27.23
C ASP A 398 1.04 12.84 27.07
N GLU A 399 2.04 13.71 27.27
CA GLU A 399 1.89 15.16 27.26
C GLU A 399 2.31 15.80 25.93
N SER A 400 3.36 15.28 25.29
CA SER A 400 3.99 15.88 24.11
C SER A 400 3.79 15.11 22.80
N TYR A 401 3.19 13.92 22.83
CA TYR A 401 2.92 13.16 21.62
C TYR A 401 1.90 13.87 20.70
N SER A 402 2.24 13.96 19.41
CA SER A 402 1.35 14.47 18.37
C SER A 402 1.52 13.68 17.07
N VAL A 403 0.48 12.93 16.70
CA VAL A 403 0.45 12.22 15.41
C VAL A 403 0.46 13.20 14.24
N GLU A 404 -0.17 14.36 14.38
CA GLU A 404 -0.20 15.39 13.34
C GLU A 404 1.20 15.94 13.06
N GLU A 405 2.00 16.18 14.10
CA GLU A 405 3.39 16.62 13.95
C GLU A 405 4.24 15.55 13.26
N LEU A 406 4.09 14.28 13.64
CA LEU A 406 4.77 13.16 12.98
C LEU A 406 4.40 13.06 11.50
N VAL A 407 3.11 13.22 11.16
CA VAL A 407 2.65 13.24 9.76
C VAL A 407 3.28 14.40 9.00
N LYS A 408 3.27 15.62 9.57
CA LYS A 408 3.87 16.80 8.95
C LYS A 408 5.37 16.63 8.73
N GLU A 409 6.08 16.07 9.70
CA GLU A 409 7.52 15.80 9.58
C GLU A 409 7.81 14.74 8.54
N GLY A 410 7.10 13.61 8.57
CA GLY A 410 7.26 12.53 7.61
C GLY A 410 7.01 12.97 6.17
N ARG A 411 5.97 13.78 5.95
CA ARG A 411 5.63 14.33 4.61
C ARG A 411 6.68 15.28 4.06
N LYS A 412 7.53 15.91 4.89
CA LYS A 412 8.67 16.70 4.39
C LYS A 412 9.66 15.84 3.58
N VAL A 413 9.72 14.53 3.85
CA VAL A 413 10.62 13.59 3.17
C VAL A 413 9.86 12.68 2.21
N ALA A 414 8.76 12.08 2.67
CA ALA A 414 7.95 11.15 1.87
C ALA A 414 7.00 11.83 0.87
N GLY A 415 6.81 13.15 0.97
CA GLY A 415 5.88 13.92 0.16
C GLY A 415 4.41 13.73 0.59
N ASP A 416 3.53 14.59 0.10
CA ASP A 416 2.12 14.62 0.52
C ASP A 416 1.26 13.48 -0.07
N ALA A 417 1.77 12.76 -1.07
CA ALA A 417 1.04 11.69 -1.75
C ALA A 417 0.90 10.39 -0.92
N VAL A 418 1.77 10.18 0.06
CA VAL A 418 1.71 9.00 0.93
C VAL A 418 0.60 9.13 1.98
N CYS A 419 0.11 8.00 2.48
CA CYS A 419 -0.90 8.02 3.53
C CYS A 419 -0.29 8.53 4.85
N ALA A 420 -1.11 9.15 5.68
CA ALA A 420 -0.69 9.68 6.97
C ALA A 420 0.05 8.65 7.85
N PRO A 421 -0.40 7.38 7.99
CA PRO A 421 0.31 6.44 8.85
C PRO A 421 1.71 6.08 8.35
N LEU A 422 1.93 6.02 7.03
CA LEU A 422 3.27 5.80 6.46
C LEU A 422 4.19 6.97 6.83
N ALA A 423 3.73 8.21 6.59
CA ALA A 423 4.51 9.40 6.91
C ALA A 423 4.88 9.45 8.41
N SER A 424 3.93 9.22 9.31
CA SER A 424 4.20 9.26 10.75
C SER A 424 5.16 8.17 11.21
N ILE A 425 5.05 6.93 10.69
CA ILE A 425 5.99 5.86 11.02
C ILE A 425 7.40 6.20 10.53
N TYR A 426 7.52 6.78 9.32
CA TYR A 426 8.81 7.22 8.84
C TYR A 426 9.41 8.34 9.70
N ALA A 427 8.60 9.27 10.22
CA ALA A 427 9.06 10.28 11.16
C ALA A 427 9.56 9.66 12.48
N ASP A 428 8.86 8.65 13.02
CA ASP A 428 9.35 7.89 14.18
C ASP A 428 10.68 7.19 13.90
N LEU A 429 10.84 6.61 12.71
CA LEU A 429 12.07 5.96 12.27
C LEU A 429 13.22 6.96 12.26
N ALA A 430 13.04 8.11 11.61
CA ALA A 430 14.06 9.16 11.56
C ALA A 430 14.42 9.65 12.97
N ARG A 431 13.42 9.96 13.80
CA ARG A 431 13.61 10.38 15.20
C ARG A 431 14.34 9.31 16.03
N GLY A 432 14.03 8.02 15.82
CA GLY A 432 14.69 6.90 16.51
C GLY A 432 16.16 6.75 16.11
N VAL A 433 16.47 6.90 14.83
CA VAL A 433 17.85 6.92 14.32
C VAL A 433 18.63 8.09 14.94
N ASP A 434 18.05 9.29 14.94
CA ASP A 434 18.67 10.48 15.53
C ASP A 434 18.88 10.33 17.05
N ASP A 435 17.88 9.81 17.77
CA ASP A 435 17.99 9.57 19.21
C ASP A 435 19.12 8.57 19.53
N PHE A 436 19.19 7.46 18.81
CA PHE A 436 20.26 6.48 19.01
C PHE A 436 21.64 7.04 18.70
N ALA A 437 21.77 7.78 17.59
CA ALA A 437 23.03 8.43 17.24
C ALA A 437 23.47 9.42 18.33
N ARG A 438 22.55 10.28 18.79
CA ARG A 438 22.78 11.23 19.88
C ARG A 438 23.18 10.54 21.18
N ARG A 439 22.45 9.49 21.58
CA ARG A 439 22.75 8.72 22.80
C ARG A 439 24.13 8.07 22.74
N LYS A 440 24.52 7.55 21.58
CA LYS A 440 25.87 7.01 21.39
C LYS A 440 26.95 8.07 21.51
N GLN A 441 26.78 9.22 20.86
CA GLN A 441 27.71 10.34 20.96
C GLN A 441 27.88 10.83 22.41
N ASN A 442 26.79 10.78 23.19
CA ASN A 442 26.78 11.17 24.60
C ASN A 442 27.20 10.07 25.58
N ASN A 443 27.63 8.89 25.10
CA ASN A 443 27.96 7.73 25.91
C ASN A 443 26.85 7.33 26.91
N ASP A 444 25.58 7.42 26.48
CA ASP A 444 24.44 7.03 27.30
C ASP A 444 24.54 5.53 27.68
N PRO A 445 24.50 5.18 28.98
CA PRO A 445 24.55 3.80 29.45
C PRO A 445 23.50 2.87 28.81
N LEU A 446 22.34 3.40 28.39
CA LEU A 446 21.29 2.62 27.76
C LEU A 446 21.70 2.07 26.38
N VAL A 447 22.60 2.75 25.68
CA VAL A 447 23.10 2.32 24.36
C VAL A 447 24.59 1.93 24.38
N ALA A 448 25.20 1.85 25.55
CA ALA A 448 26.57 1.40 25.71
C ALA A 448 26.73 -0.05 25.23
N GLY A 449 27.73 -0.30 24.39
CA GLY A 449 27.99 -1.62 23.79
C GLY A 449 27.00 -2.05 22.70
N LYS A 450 25.94 -1.28 22.45
CA LYS A 450 24.96 -1.57 21.40
C LYS A 450 25.55 -1.36 20.03
N LYS A 451 25.18 -2.21 19.07
CA LYS A 451 25.71 -2.21 17.70
C LYS A 451 24.62 -1.96 16.66
N ARG A 452 23.41 -2.48 16.91
CA ARG A 452 22.29 -2.43 15.96
C ARG A 452 21.10 -1.66 16.57
N LEU A 453 20.58 -0.71 15.80
CA LEU A 453 19.25 -0.17 15.99
C LEU A 453 18.29 -0.96 15.11
N LEU A 454 17.25 -1.51 15.74
CA LEU A 454 16.17 -2.22 15.10
C LEU A 454 14.90 -1.38 15.22
N PHE A 455 14.39 -0.91 14.09
CA PHE A 455 13.10 -0.23 14.05
C PHE A 455 12.02 -1.21 13.62
N PHE A 456 11.02 -1.41 14.46
CA PHE A 456 9.93 -2.34 14.17
C PHE A 456 9.01 -1.78 13.09
N ASP A 457 8.68 -2.61 12.11
CA ASP A 457 7.69 -2.28 11.08
C ASP A 457 6.79 -3.48 10.80
N SER A 458 5.54 -3.22 10.43
CA SER A 458 4.55 -4.27 10.17
C SER A 458 4.28 -4.37 8.67
N GLN A 459 4.28 -5.58 8.14
CA GLN A 459 3.95 -5.85 6.76
C GLN A 459 2.62 -6.61 6.66
N GLY A 460 1.56 -5.89 6.29
CA GLY A 460 0.27 -6.50 5.98
C GLY A 460 0.29 -7.35 4.71
N SER A 461 -0.60 -8.34 4.63
CA SER A 461 -0.78 -9.17 3.46
C SER A 461 -1.96 -8.73 2.58
N GLY A 462 -2.78 -7.80 3.06
CA GLY A 462 -3.84 -7.19 2.26
C GLY A 462 -3.33 -6.19 1.19
N PRO A 463 -4.20 -5.76 0.27
CA PRO A 463 -3.89 -4.83 -0.83
C PRO A 463 -3.62 -3.37 -0.39
N CYS A 464 -3.58 -3.14 0.92
CA CYS A 464 -3.43 -1.85 1.58
C CYS A 464 -1.97 -1.40 1.62
N ARG A 465 -1.72 -0.08 1.53
CA ARG A 465 -0.38 0.52 1.60
C ARG A 465 0.46 0.02 2.78
N GLN A 466 -0.16 -0.33 3.92
CA GLN A 466 0.53 -0.89 5.09
C GLN A 466 1.40 -2.10 4.74
N GLY A 467 0.96 -2.96 3.82
CA GLY A 467 1.76 -4.09 3.36
C GLY A 467 3.01 -3.73 2.56
N GLN A 468 3.25 -2.44 2.33
CA GLN A 468 4.42 -1.92 1.62
C GLN A 468 5.17 -0.84 2.42
N TYR A 469 4.79 -0.59 3.67
CA TYR A 469 5.50 0.38 4.52
C TYR A 469 6.99 0.05 4.69
N PRO A 470 7.38 -1.19 5.03
CA PRO A 470 8.81 -1.50 5.17
C PRO A 470 9.60 -1.22 3.90
N ASN A 471 9.03 -1.50 2.73
CA ASN A 471 9.67 -1.29 1.44
C ASN A 471 9.81 0.21 1.13
N ALA A 472 8.77 1.02 1.38
CA ALA A 472 8.84 2.47 1.23
C ALA A 472 9.86 3.09 2.19
N HIS A 473 9.86 2.70 3.47
CA HIS A 473 10.78 3.20 4.47
C HIS A 473 12.24 2.89 4.15
N LYS A 474 12.54 1.72 3.56
CA LYS A 474 13.90 1.40 3.07
C LYS A 474 14.40 2.39 2.03
N VAL A 475 13.59 2.68 1.01
CA VAL A 475 13.97 3.62 -0.06
C VAL A 475 14.10 5.04 0.49
N LEU A 476 13.16 5.47 1.33
CA LEU A 476 13.21 6.78 1.97
C LEU A 476 14.45 6.94 2.85
N PHE A 477 14.79 5.92 3.65
CA PHE A 477 16.00 5.91 4.45
C PHE A 477 17.25 5.99 3.58
N TYR A 478 17.35 5.13 2.55
CA TYR A 478 18.46 5.13 1.59
C TYR A 478 18.64 6.50 0.93
N HIS A 479 17.54 7.16 0.55
CA HIS A 479 17.57 8.51 -0.01
C HIS A 479 18.09 9.54 1.00
N SER A 480 17.55 9.54 2.23
CA SER A 480 17.95 10.47 3.29
C SER A 480 19.41 10.30 3.74
N ALA A 481 19.96 9.09 3.65
CA ALA A 481 21.35 8.78 3.95
C ALA A 481 22.35 9.25 2.86
N GLY A 482 21.87 9.97 1.84
CA GLY A 482 22.71 10.58 0.80
C GLY A 482 23.00 9.67 -0.40
N GLY A 483 22.45 8.44 -0.45
CA GLY A 483 22.42 7.53 -1.60
C GLY A 483 23.74 7.13 -2.29
N GLN A 484 24.87 7.81 -2.07
CA GLN A 484 26.06 7.69 -2.93
C GLN A 484 27.42 7.92 -2.24
N ASN A 485 27.48 8.31 -0.96
CA ASN A 485 28.75 8.37 -0.22
C ASN A 485 29.18 7.04 0.44
N VAL A 486 28.50 5.96 0.07
CA VAL A 486 28.81 4.63 0.54
C VAL A 486 29.73 3.98 -0.50
N ASN A 487 31.04 4.18 -0.34
CA ASN A 487 31.97 3.05 -0.58
C ASN A 487 31.32 1.85 0.09
N GLU A 488 31.31 0.66 -0.54
CA GLU A 488 30.65 -0.62 -0.19
C GLU A 488 30.41 -1.01 1.29
N GLU A 489 30.84 -0.24 2.29
CA GLU A 489 30.37 -0.18 3.68
C GLU A 489 28.85 0.08 3.79
N ALA A 490 28.06 -0.93 3.46
CA ALA A 490 26.67 -1.18 3.86
C ALA A 490 25.77 0.05 4.13
N CYS A 491 24.76 0.24 3.28
CA CYS A 491 23.71 1.28 3.34
C CYS A 491 22.97 1.43 4.69
N ASN A 492 23.21 0.53 5.64
CA ASN A 492 22.69 0.55 7.00
C ASN A 492 23.64 1.20 8.03
N ALA A 493 24.86 1.58 7.66
CA ALA A 493 25.80 2.19 8.59
C ALA A 493 25.33 3.59 9.04
N LEU A 494 25.40 3.84 10.35
CA LEU A 494 25.07 5.12 10.96
C LEU A 494 26.34 5.93 11.26
N PRO A 495 26.31 7.28 11.09
CA PRO A 495 27.48 8.14 11.34
C PRO A 495 28.06 8.04 12.76
N SER A 496 27.24 7.65 13.74
CA SER A 496 27.63 7.49 15.14
C SER A 496 28.32 6.15 15.46
N GLY A 497 28.63 5.33 14.46
CA GLY A 497 29.21 4.00 14.64
C GLY A 497 28.17 2.99 15.13
N GLY A 498 27.29 2.53 14.25
CA GLY A 498 26.27 1.51 14.49
C GLY A 498 25.55 1.13 13.19
N LEU A 499 24.63 0.17 13.24
CA LEU A 499 23.85 -0.26 12.08
C LEU A 499 22.37 0.00 12.29
N PHE A 500 21.66 0.43 11.25
CA PHE A 500 20.21 0.57 11.20
C PHE A 500 19.58 -0.58 10.41
N GLN A 501 18.60 -1.26 11.00
CA GLN A 501 17.81 -2.27 10.30
C GLN A 501 16.34 -2.19 10.69
N LEU A 502 15.47 -2.56 9.76
CA LEU A 502 14.06 -2.82 10.01
C LEU A 502 13.88 -4.23 10.56
N LEU A 503 13.11 -4.33 11.65
CA LEU A 503 12.60 -5.57 12.20
C LEU A 503 11.17 -5.74 11.70
N ILE A 504 10.98 -6.57 10.67
CA ILE A 504 9.72 -6.67 9.94
C ILE A 504 8.89 -7.82 10.50
N ALA A 505 7.65 -7.52 10.90
CA ALA A 505 6.66 -8.50 11.31
C ALA A 505 5.60 -8.69 10.21
N ASN A 506 5.56 -9.88 9.59
CA ASN A 506 4.63 -10.18 8.51
C ASN A 506 3.28 -10.69 9.03
N GLU A 507 2.18 -10.18 8.49
CA GLU A 507 0.83 -10.61 8.86
C GLU A 507 0.58 -12.10 8.59
N ASP A 508 1.08 -12.63 7.46
CA ASP A 508 0.93 -14.05 7.09
C ASP A 508 1.72 -15.00 8.01
N GLU A 509 2.67 -14.47 8.78
CA GLU A 509 3.45 -15.19 9.79
C GLU A 509 2.94 -14.89 11.21
N GLY A 510 1.75 -14.30 11.33
CA GLY A 510 1.19 -13.91 12.62
C GLY A 510 2.05 -12.87 13.34
N TYR A 511 2.57 -11.89 12.58
CA TYR A 511 3.41 -10.79 13.06
C TYR A 511 4.64 -11.24 13.87
N ASP A 512 5.12 -12.46 13.63
CA ASP A 512 6.34 -12.98 14.23
C ASP A 512 7.57 -12.48 13.44
N ALA A 513 8.45 -11.75 14.11
CA ALA A 513 9.72 -11.29 13.54
C ALA A 513 10.93 -12.06 14.13
N GLY A 514 10.71 -13.32 14.53
CA GLY A 514 11.70 -14.17 15.20
C GLY A 514 11.65 -14.09 16.73
N PHE A 515 10.47 -13.85 17.29
CA PHE A 515 10.25 -13.73 18.72
C PHE A 515 10.09 -15.10 19.40
N GLU A 516 10.41 -15.18 20.69
CA GLU A 516 9.97 -16.33 21.50
C GLU A 516 8.43 -16.34 21.56
N GLU A 517 7.78 -17.49 21.45
CA GLU A 517 6.29 -17.60 21.43
C GLU A 517 5.61 -16.84 22.58
N TRP A 518 6.15 -16.97 23.80
CA TRP A 518 5.60 -16.28 24.97
C TRP A 518 5.72 -14.76 24.87
N LEU A 519 6.77 -14.26 24.22
CA LEU A 519 7.00 -12.84 23.99
C LEU A 519 5.97 -12.33 22.98
N LEU A 520 5.76 -13.06 21.87
CA LEU A 520 4.75 -12.72 20.86
C LEU A 520 3.34 -12.66 21.46
N LEU A 521 2.93 -13.68 22.22
CA LEU A 521 1.61 -13.70 22.88
C LEU A 521 1.43 -12.57 23.90
N ARG A 522 2.50 -12.21 24.62
CA ARG A 522 2.49 -11.07 25.55
C ARG A 522 2.46 -9.74 24.83
N SER A 523 3.09 -9.62 23.67
CA SER A 523 2.98 -8.46 22.80
C SER A 523 1.54 -8.26 22.32
N TYR A 524 0.88 -9.34 21.86
CA TYR A 524 -0.56 -9.30 21.54
C TYR A 524 -1.41 -8.86 22.73
N GLN A 525 -1.14 -9.41 23.92
CA GLN A 525 -1.79 -8.95 25.15
C GLN A 525 -1.54 -7.45 25.37
N GLY A 526 -0.31 -6.95 25.17
CA GLY A 526 0.02 -5.53 25.30
C GLY A 526 -0.80 -4.64 24.37
N VAL A 527 -0.97 -5.03 23.10
CA VAL A 527 -1.80 -4.30 22.13
C VAL A 527 -3.28 -4.32 22.53
N ILE A 528 -3.80 -5.48 22.98
CA ILE A 528 -5.18 -5.57 23.48
C ILE A 528 -5.37 -4.68 24.72
N LEU A 529 -4.41 -4.70 25.64
CA LEU A 529 -4.43 -3.87 26.86
C LEU A 529 -4.43 -2.37 26.53
N GLN A 530 -3.75 -1.95 25.48
CA GLN A 530 -3.81 -0.57 25.00
C GLN A 530 -5.24 -0.19 24.58
N GLY A 531 -5.93 -1.04 23.83
CA GLY A 531 -7.33 -0.83 23.47
C GLY A 531 -8.26 -0.75 24.69
N VAL A 532 -8.07 -1.65 25.67
CA VAL A 532 -8.82 -1.64 26.93
C VAL A 532 -8.56 -0.36 27.74
N LEU A 533 -7.30 0.07 27.85
CA LEU A 533 -6.94 1.30 28.55
C LEU A 533 -7.60 2.52 27.91
N ARG A 534 -7.64 2.58 26.57
CA ARG A 534 -8.31 3.65 25.84
C ARG A 534 -9.81 3.66 26.09
N ASP A 535 -10.46 2.51 26.04
CA ASP A 535 -11.89 2.40 26.36
C ASP A 535 -12.20 2.86 27.80
N LEU A 536 -11.37 2.44 28.77
CA LEU A 536 -11.44 2.91 30.16
C LEU A 536 -11.27 4.44 30.28
N MET A 537 -10.37 5.02 29.49
CA MET A 537 -10.14 6.46 29.45
C MET A 537 -11.38 7.20 28.95
N PHE A 538 -11.97 6.76 27.85
CA PHE A 538 -13.17 7.39 27.28
C PHE A 538 -14.35 7.28 28.23
N GLN A 539 -14.67 6.07 28.69
CA GLN A 539 -15.82 5.85 29.57
C GLN A 539 -15.67 6.59 30.91
N GLY A 540 -14.48 6.54 31.52
CA GLY A 540 -14.23 7.23 32.78
C GLY A 540 -14.17 8.75 32.64
N GLY A 541 -13.66 9.26 31.52
CA GLY A 541 -13.67 10.69 31.21
C GLY A 541 -15.09 11.23 31.03
N VAL A 542 -15.96 10.51 30.33
CA VAL A 542 -17.37 10.90 30.17
C VAL A 542 -18.14 10.84 31.49
N ALA A 543 -17.74 9.99 32.44
CA ALA A 543 -18.38 9.88 33.75
C ALA A 543 -18.02 11.02 34.73
N CYS A 544 -17.04 11.87 34.41
CA CYS A 544 -16.61 12.98 35.25
C CYS A 544 -17.65 14.12 35.23
N GLN A 545 -17.94 14.71 36.40
CA GLN A 545 -18.95 15.75 36.54
C GLN A 545 -18.39 17.15 36.28
N ASP A 546 -17.14 17.39 36.65
CA ASP A 546 -16.46 18.68 36.55
C ASP A 546 -14.98 18.52 36.14
N TYR A 547 -14.33 19.65 35.84
CA TYR A 547 -12.93 19.70 35.42
C TYR A 547 -11.96 19.18 36.49
N ASP A 548 -12.22 19.44 37.76
CA ASP A 548 -11.35 18.99 38.85
C ASP A 548 -11.44 17.47 39.04
N GLU A 549 -12.63 16.90 38.86
CA GLU A 549 -12.85 15.46 38.82
C GLU A 549 -12.15 14.83 37.62
N TYR A 550 -12.26 15.43 36.43
CA TYR A 550 -11.55 14.98 35.24
C TYR A 550 -10.02 15.00 35.43
N LYS A 551 -9.44 16.05 36.03
CA LYS A 551 -8.02 16.07 36.39
C LYS A 551 -7.63 14.95 37.34
N ARG A 552 -8.44 14.70 38.37
CA ARG A 552 -8.20 13.58 39.32
C ARG A 552 -8.32 12.23 38.61
N PHE A 553 -9.21 12.11 37.64
CA PHE A 553 -9.38 10.92 36.80
C PHE A 553 -8.14 10.66 35.96
N ILE A 554 -7.74 11.61 35.12
CA ILE A 554 -6.58 11.48 34.22
C ILE A 554 -5.29 11.18 35.01
N ASN A 555 -5.07 11.86 36.14
CA ASN A 555 -3.92 11.55 37.00
C ASN A 555 -3.94 10.11 37.53
N ASN A 556 -5.11 9.60 37.93
CA ASN A 556 -5.23 8.20 38.36
C ASN A 556 -5.11 7.23 37.18
N TYR A 557 -5.57 7.60 35.99
CA TYR A 557 -5.45 6.82 34.77
C TYR A 557 -3.97 6.67 34.37
N TYR A 558 -3.18 7.75 34.40
CA TYR A 558 -1.73 7.66 34.15
C TYR A 558 -1.00 6.79 35.19
N ARG A 559 -1.41 6.85 36.47
CA ARG A 559 -0.89 5.93 37.49
C ARG A 559 -1.23 4.47 37.21
N LEU A 560 -2.45 4.19 36.75
CA LEU A 560 -2.87 2.86 36.33
C LEU A 560 -2.01 2.37 35.15
N LYS A 561 -1.85 3.18 34.10
CA LYS A 561 -0.98 2.85 32.94
C LYS A 561 0.42 2.48 33.40
N ALA A 562 1.04 3.33 34.23
CA ALA A 562 2.39 3.09 34.75
C ALA A 562 2.49 1.84 35.65
N GLU A 563 1.42 1.46 36.36
CA GLU A 563 1.37 0.20 37.11
C GLU A 563 1.31 -1.01 36.17
N ILE A 564 0.45 -0.97 35.16
CA ILE A 564 0.34 -2.03 34.15
C ILE A 564 1.65 -2.21 33.39
N TYR A 565 2.30 -1.13 32.98
CA TYR A 565 3.58 -1.21 32.25
C TYR A 565 4.66 -1.86 33.12
N ARG A 566 4.73 -1.51 34.41
CA ARG A 566 5.61 -2.19 35.36
C ARG A 566 5.28 -3.67 35.54
N LEU A 567 4.00 -4.04 35.52
CA LEU A 567 3.56 -5.44 35.62
C LEU A 567 3.90 -6.23 34.36
N LEU A 568 3.73 -5.64 33.18
CA LEU A 568 4.18 -6.20 31.91
C LEU A 568 5.69 -6.44 31.91
N GLU A 569 6.46 -5.44 32.31
CA GLU A 569 7.94 -5.45 32.37
C GLU A 569 8.49 -6.38 33.47
N SER A 570 7.71 -6.66 34.53
CA SER A 570 8.15 -7.57 35.60
C SER A 570 8.32 -9.03 35.16
N PHE A 571 7.73 -9.42 34.03
CA PHE A 571 7.74 -10.80 33.56
C PHE A 571 8.91 -11.07 32.60
N ARG A 572 9.84 -11.94 33.04
CA ARG A 572 11.04 -12.33 32.27
C ARG A 572 10.89 -13.61 31.45
N GLY A 573 9.65 -14.03 31.21
CA GLY A 573 9.33 -15.30 30.55
C GLY A 573 9.24 -16.50 31.50
N PRO A 574 8.86 -17.67 30.96
CA PRO A 574 8.69 -18.89 31.76
C PRO A 574 10.04 -19.37 32.33
N GLY A 575 10.01 -19.77 33.60
CA GLY A 575 11.18 -20.34 34.27
C GLY A 575 11.59 -21.71 33.69
N PRO A 576 12.75 -22.26 34.10
CA PRO A 576 13.31 -23.49 33.52
C PRO A 576 12.35 -24.70 33.56
N VAL A 577 11.61 -24.84 34.66
CA VAL A 577 10.60 -25.90 34.83
C VAL A 577 9.42 -25.71 33.86
N GLY A 578 8.93 -24.48 33.73
CA GLY A 578 7.85 -24.15 32.79
C GLY A 578 8.24 -24.42 31.34
N ARG A 579 9.48 -24.09 30.95
CA ARG A 579 10.00 -24.40 29.60
C ARG A 579 10.07 -25.90 29.33
N ARG A 580 10.47 -26.72 30.33
CA ARG A 580 10.48 -28.18 30.19
C ARG A 580 9.06 -28.74 30.05
N LEU A 581 8.12 -28.23 30.85
CA LEU A 581 6.71 -28.64 30.80
C LEU A 581 6.10 -28.38 29.41
N LEU A 582 6.37 -27.20 28.83
CA LEU A 582 5.91 -26.84 27.50
C LEU A 582 6.51 -27.75 26.41
N LYS A 583 7.81 -28.06 26.50
CA LYS A 583 8.45 -29.03 25.59
C LYS A 583 7.84 -30.44 25.67
N MET A 584 7.36 -30.86 26.85
CA MET A 584 6.74 -32.18 27.03
C MET A 584 5.30 -32.25 26.52
N LEU A 585 4.55 -31.16 26.56
CA LEU A 585 3.14 -31.12 26.20
C LEU A 585 2.86 -31.08 24.70
N GLY A 586 3.86 -30.67 23.89
CA GLY A 586 3.70 -30.45 22.45
C GLY A 586 2.79 -29.25 22.12
N ASP A 587 2.79 -28.82 20.86
CA ASP A 587 2.07 -27.59 20.45
C ASP A 587 0.57 -27.79 20.17
N ASP A 588 0.13 -29.00 19.82
CA ASP A 588 -1.25 -29.28 19.34
C ASP A 588 -2.25 -29.74 20.42
N ASN A 589 -1.94 -29.58 21.70
CA ASN A 589 -2.82 -30.03 22.77
C ASN A 589 -3.65 -28.87 23.36
N ARG A 590 -4.98 -29.03 23.48
CA ARG A 590 -5.84 -28.09 24.22
C ARG A 590 -5.36 -27.85 25.66
N LEU A 591 -4.73 -28.84 26.27
CA LEU A 591 -4.08 -28.70 27.58
C LEU A 591 -2.86 -27.76 27.53
N ALA A 592 -2.11 -27.75 26.42
CA ALA A 592 -0.98 -26.86 26.22
C ALA A 592 -1.41 -25.39 26.19
N ALA A 593 -2.55 -25.07 25.56
CA ALA A 593 -3.09 -23.70 25.56
C ALA A 593 -3.39 -23.18 26.97
N THR A 594 -4.06 -23.99 27.81
CA THR A 594 -4.33 -23.64 29.22
C THR A 594 -3.03 -23.47 30.00
N VAL A 595 -2.07 -24.37 29.80
CA VAL A 595 -0.75 -24.29 30.46
C VAL A 595 0.02 -23.04 30.02
N LYS A 596 0.03 -22.71 28.72
CA LYS A 596 0.62 -21.49 28.15
C LYS A 596 -0.02 -20.25 28.77
N TYR A 597 -1.35 -20.20 28.89
CA TYR A 597 -2.08 -19.09 29.52
C TYR A 597 -1.60 -18.78 30.96
N PHE A 598 -1.37 -19.81 31.78
CA PHE A 598 -0.86 -19.64 33.13
C PHE A 598 0.65 -19.37 33.17
N LEU A 599 1.45 -20.15 32.44
CA LEU A 599 2.91 -20.01 32.43
C LEU A 599 3.39 -18.68 31.84
N TYR A 600 2.69 -18.17 30.83
CA TYR A 600 2.98 -16.87 30.22
C TYR A 600 2.33 -15.70 30.96
N ARG A 601 1.62 -15.97 32.07
CA ARG A 601 0.93 -14.96 32.91
C ARG A 601 -0.05 -14.07 32.13
N ILE A 602 -0.83 -14.67 31.23
CA ILE A 602 -1.86 -13.95 30.47
C ILE A 602 -3.08 -13.61 31.35
N HIS A 603 -3.22 -14.26 32.51
CA HIS A 603 -4.22 -13.95 33.52
C HIS A 603 -3.82 -12.73 34.37
N ALA A 604 -4.52 -11.60 34.22
CA ALA A 604 -4.38 -10.46 35.12
C ALA A 604 -5.74 -9.78 35.37
N HIS A 605 -5.91 -9.19 36.56
CA HIS A 605 -7.17 -8.57 37.03
C HIS A 605 -7.02 -7.11 37.46
N GLU A 606 -6.03 -6.41 36.90
CA GLU A 606 -5.53 -5.11 37.37
C GLU A 606 -6.56 -3.96 37.23
N PHE A 607 -7.54 -4.12 36.35
CA PHE A 607 -8.49 -3.06 35.98
C PHE A 607 -9.69 -2.92 36.92
N LYS A 608 -10.06 -3.99 37.66
CA LYS A 608 -11.34 -4.05 38.39
C LYS A 608 -11.47 -2.93 39.44
N ARG A 609 -10.39 -2.64 40.16
CA ARG A 609 -10.38 -1.60 41.20
C ARG A 609 -10.54 -0.20 40.61
N PHE A 610 -9.89 0.07 39.48
CA PHE A 610 -9.98 1.36 38.79
C PHE A 610 -11.38 1.58 38.20
N ALA A 611 -11.89 0.58 37.45
CA ALA A 611 -13.21 0.64 36.83
C ALA A 611 -14.33 0.84 37.87
N SER A 612 -14.24 0.17 39.02
CA SER A 612 -15.21 0.33 40.11
C SER A 612 -15.17 1.72 40.73
N LYS A 613 -13.96 2.28 40.94
CA LYS A 613 -13.78 3.62 41.53
C LYS A 613 -14.40 4.71 40.66
N TRP A 614 -14.24 4.59 39.34
CA TRP A 614 -14.68 5.59 38.36
C TRP A 614 -16.01 5.25 37.69
N LYS A 615 -16.75 4.27 38.21
CA LYS A 615 -18.09 3.90 37.73
C LYS A 615 -18.16 3.60 36.23
N VAL A 616 -17.06 3.11 35.66
CA VAL A 616 -16.88 2.88 34.22
C VAL A 616 -17.91 1.88 33.66
N GLN A 617 -18.44 0.98 34.49
CA GLN A 617 -19.41 -0.05 34.10
C GLN A 617 -20.88 0.44 34.08
N HIS A 618 -21.16 1.70 34.44
CA HIS A 618 -22.53 2.20 34.44
C HIS A 618 -22.90 2.74 33.05
N PRO A 619 -24.02 2.29 32.44
CA PRO A 619 -24.45 2.81 31.16
C PRO A 619 -24.72 4.31 31.27
N LEU A 620 -24.20 5.07 30.31
CA LEU A 620 -24.44 6.50 30.21
C LEU A 620 -25.92 6.77 29.94
N PRO A 621 -26.54 7.77 30.59
CA PRO A 621 -27.93 8.13 30.31
C PRO A 621 -28.03 8.77 28.92
N GLY A 622 -28.83 8.17 28.02
CA GLY A 622 -29.12 8.68 26.68
C GLY A 622 -28.79 7.69 25.55
N ASP A 623 -29.03 8.11 24.31
CA ASP A 623 -28.66 7.34 23.13
C ASP A 623 -27.19 7.67 22.78
N PRO A 624 -26.24 6.72 22.94
CA PRO A 624 -24.84 7.02 22.71
C PRO A 624 -24.62 7.37 21.23
N LEU A 625 -23.81 8.41 20.99
CA LEU A 625 -23.34 8.71 19.64
C LEU A 625 -22.52 7.50 19.13
N ASN A 626 -23.10 6.74 18.21
CA ASN A 626 -22.42 5.60 17.60
C ASN A 626 -21.41 6.09 16.56
N ILE A 627 -20.15 6.20 16.96
CA ILE A 627 -19.05 6.51 16.03
C ILE A 627 -18.64 5.21 15.33
N TRP A 628 -19.11 5.04 14.10
CA TRP A 628 -18.68 3.93 13.24
C TRP A 628 -17.29 4.23 12.68
N ILE A 629 -16.30 3.42 13.07
CA ILE A 629 -14.93 3.50 12.55
C ILE A 629 -14.74 2.40 11.50
N SER A 630 -14.58 2.79 10.23
CA SER A 630 -14.25 1.88 9.14
C SER A 630 -12.96 2.28 8.41
N GLY A 631 -12.22 1.29 7.90
CA GLY A 631 -11.32 1.41 6.75
C GLY A 631 -9.89 1.92 6.99
N GLU A 632 -9.65 2.72 8.03
CA GLU A 632 -8.31 3.13 8.49
C GLU A 632 -8.30 3.18 10.03
N GLY A 633 -8.68 2.05 10.65
CA GLY A 633 -8.91 1.94 12.08
C GLY A 633 -7.76 2.54 12.91
N TYR A 634 -6.52 2.34 12.50
CA TYR A 634 -5.35 2.76 13.27
C TYR A 634 -5.20 4.29 13.41
N MET A 635 -5.44 5.08 12.34
CA MET A 635 -5.33 6.55 12.37
C MET A 635 -6.50 7.21 13.11
N ARG A 636 -7.72 6.73 12.87
CA ARG A 636 -8.91 7.30 13.54
C ARG A 636 -8.94 6.93 15.02
N VAL A 637 -8.43 5.74 15.37
CA VAL A 637 -8.20 5.32 16.75
C VAL A 637 -7.04 6.10 17.38
N ALA A 638 -6.00 6.47 16.62
CA ALA A 638 -4.96 7.39 17.10
C ALA A 638 -5.50 8.80 17.41
N GLN A 639 -6.32 9.36 16.52
CA GLN A 639 -6.94 10.68 16.70
C GLN A 639 -8.12 10.69 17.69
N SER A 640 -8.62 9.52 18.10
CA SER A 640 -9.78 9.45 18.99
C SER A 640 -9.53 10.11 20.35
N GLU A 641 -8.29 10.08 20.85
CA GLU A 641 -7.93 10.77 22.09
C GLU A 641 -7.94 12.29 21.91
N ASP A 642 -7.46 12.80 20.77
CA ASP A 642 -7.49 14.23 20.45
C ASP A 642 -8.92 14.73 20.23
N ILE A 643 -9.73 13.98 19.48
CA ILE A 643 -11.16 14.26 19.29
C ILE A 643 -11.86 14.33 20.65
N PHE A 644 -11.61 13.36 21.53
CA PHE A 644 -12.17 13.33 22.87
C PHE A 644 -11.75 14.55 23.70
N ARG A 645 -10.46 14.91 23.70
CA ARG A 645 -9.94 16.09 24.40
C ARG A 645 -10.55 17.39 23.87
N ILE A 646 -10.68 17.55 22.55
CA ILE A 646 -11.29 18.73 21.91
C ILE A 646 -12.77 18.85 22.25
N LEU A 647 -13.51 17.74 22.24
CA LEU A 647 -14.91 17.72 22.63
C LEU A 647 -15.09 18.13 24.09
N LEU A 648 -14.28 17.58 25.00
CA LEU A 648 -14.28 17.99 26.42
C LEU A 648 -13.96 19.49 26.57
N SER A 649 -12.92 19.99 25.88
CA SER A 649 -12.55 21.41 25.90
C SER A 649 -13.67 22.32 25.41
N THR A 650 -14.36 21.92 24.35
CA THR A 650 -15.51 22.66 23.79
C THR A 650 -16.68 22.71 24.78
N LEU A 651 -16.84 21.66 25.60
CA LEU A 651 -17.84 21.56 26.66
C LEU A 651 -17.42 22.28 27.96
N GLY A 652 -16.24 22.92 27.99
CA GLY A 652 -15.72 23.66 29.13
C GLY A 652 -14.93 22.84 30.15
N TYR A 653 -14.48 21.64 29.77
CA TYR A 653 -13.64 20.73 30.57
C TYR A 653 -12.17 20.75 30.16
#